data_AF-A0A7L4H8P4-F1
#
_entry.id   AF-A0A7L4H8P4-F1
#
_cell.length_a   1.000
_cell.length_b   1.000
_cell.length_c   1.000
_cell.angle_alpha   90.00
_cell.angle_beta   90.00
_cell.angle_gamma   90.00
#
_symmetry.space_group_name_H-M   'P 1'
#
loop_
_entity.id
_entity.type
_entity.pdbx_description
1 polymer ?
#
loop_
_entity_poly.entity_id
_entity_poly.type
_entity_poly.pdbx_seq_one_letter_code
_entity_poly.pdbx_strand_id
1 'polypeptide(L)'
;EYTVINENCPGAEWNIMCRECCEYDQIECTCPGRKETVGYTIPCCRNEENECDSCLIHPGCTIFENCKSCRNGSWGGTLDDFYIKGIYCAECRAGWYGGDCMKCGKVLRASRGQILLEGYPLNAQCEWTIHVQAGFNIELRFSMLSLEFDYMCQYDYVEIRDGDNLDSRIIKKFCGNERPPPIRSTGSSLHVLFHSDGSKNFDGFHAIFEEITACSSSPCLHDGTCILEKSGTYKCACLAGYTGNRCENFLDEKNCSDPGGPVNGYRRVVEDTGLLNGRYAKIGTVIAFFCNNSYVLSGNEQRTCQDDGEWSGKQPICIKACREPKISDLVRQKVLPMQVQSRETPLHQLYSSAFSKQKLEIYPTKKPALPFGDLPPGYQHLHTQLQYECISPFYRRLGSSRRTCLKTGKWSGRAPVCIPICGKAENITLQKTVTSTRWPWQAAIYRTANGVKENSLRKGAWILICSGALVNERTVVVAAHCVTDLGKTIVLKTAELKVVLGKFYRDDDRDEKTIQNLRISAIIVHPNYDPILLDSDIAIIKLLDKARISSRVQPICLSSSQDLTSSTEDLKIMVTGWKVLADIKDPGYKNDTIRMGVVRMVDSLLCEQQYEDSGIQVSITDSMFCAKQDHTAFSNICPAETGGIAAITLPGKASPELRWHLMGLVSWGYDKTCSLELYSGYTKALPFKDWIEKNLK
;
A
#
# COMPACT_ATOMS: atom_id res chain seq x y z
N GLU A 1 -20.89 -61.28 16.88
CA GLU A 1 -20.83 -62.30 17.93
C GLU A 1 -19.57 -63.10 17.73
N TYR A 2 -18.62 -63.00 18.65
CA TYR A 2 -17.43 -63.86 18.71
C TYR A 2 -17.25 -64.28 20.16
N THR A 3 -17.15 -65.59 20.36
CA THR A 3 -17.03 -66.26 21.64
C THR A 3 -15.58 -66.24 22.12
N VAL A 4 -15.37 -65.72 23.33
CA VAL A 4 -14.11 -65.86 24.08
C VAL A 4 -14.03 -67.31 24.57
N ILE A 5 -12.98 -68.04 24.18
CA ILE A 5 -12.74 -69.42 24.60
C ILE A 5 -11.45 -69.45 25.43
N ASN A 6 -11.62 -69.84 26.70
CA ASN A 6 -10.63 -70.19 27.71
C ASN A 6 -9.79 -69.08 28.39
N GLU A 7 -10.26 -68.73 29.59
CA GLU A 7 -9.46 -68.31 30.73
C GLU A 7 -8.71 -69.54 31.29
N ASN A 8 -7.39 -69.60 31.12
CA ASN A 8 -6.42 -70.27 32.01
C ASN A 8 -5.01 -70.21 31.40
N CYS A 9 -4.31 -69.09 31.60
CA CYS A 9 -2.86 -69.02 31.42
C CYS A 9 -2.15 -69.30 32.76
N PRO A 10 -1.03 -70.05 32.77
CA PRO A 10 -0.23 -70.30 33.95
C PRO A 10 0.62 -69.07 34.30
N GLY A 11 0.47 -68.56 35.53
CA GLY A 11 1.51 -67.85 36.29
C GLY A 11 1.95 -66.44 35.83
N ALA A 12 2.19 -65.56 36.80
CA ALA A 12 2.44 -64.13 36.62
C ALA A 12 3.86 -63.72 36.14
N GLU A 13 4.62 -64.60 35.48
CA GLU A 13 6.00 -64.30 35.04
C GLU A 13 6.12 -63.84 33.57
N TRP A 14 5.01 -63.71 32.85
CA TRP A 14 4.98 -63.32 31.41
C TRP A 14 4.30 -61.98 31.11
N ASN A 15 4.03 -61.15 32.12
CA ASN A 15 3.32 -59.88 31.94
C ASN A 15 4.22 -58.69 32.26
N ILE A 16 4.85 -58.10 31.24
CA ILE A 16 5.10 -56.65 31.12
C ILE A 16 5.41 -56.36 29.64
N MET A 17 4.60 -55.49 29.03
CA MET A 17 4.64 -55.00 27.63
C MET A 17 3.78 -55.75 26.60
N CYS A 18 2.46 -55.75 26.81
CA CYS A 18 1.44 -55.48 25.79
C CYS A 18 0.12 -55.18 26.52
N ARG A 19 -0.49 -54.01 26.31
CA ARG A 19 -1.87 -53.74 26.76
C ARG A 19 -2.80 -53.78 25.55
N GLU A 20 -3.82 -54.63 25.70
CA GLU A 20 -5.15 -54.69 25.09
C GLU A 20 -5.25 -54.72 23.54
N CYS A 21 -5.61 -55.92 23.05
CA CYS A 21 -6.00 -56.33 21.67
C CYS A 21 -4.86 -56.87 20.77
N CYS A 22 -4.63 -58.19 20.81
CA CYS A 22 -4.06 -58.92 19.68
C CYS A 22 -5.21 -59.37 18.77
N GLU A 23 -5.40 -58.73 17.61
CA GLU A 23 -6.17 -59.30 16.51
C GLU A 23 -5.20 -60.04 15.57
N TYR A 24 -5.64 -61.19 15.05
CA TYR A 24 -4.84 -62.03 14.17
C TYR A 24 -5.37 -61.88 12.75
N ASP A 25 -4.53 -61.44 11.81
CA ASP A 25 -4.86 -61.51 10.38
C ASP A 25 -4.40 -62.84 9.81
N GLN A 26 -5.29 -63.52 9.09
CA GLN A 26 -5.03 -64.80 8.44
C GLN A 26 -4.61 -64.54 7.00
N ILE A 27 -3.33 -64.69 6.69
CA ILE A 27 -2.85 -64.59 5.31
C ILE A 27 -2.81 -66.01 4.72
N GLU A 28 -3.51 -66.19 3.60
CA GLU A 28 -3.53 -67.44 2.85
C GLU A 28 -2.41 -67.46 1.82
N CYS A 29 -1.44 -68.36 2.00
CA CYS A 29 -0.38 -68.61 1.03
C CYS A 29 -0.60 -69.96 0.34
N THR A 30 -0.40 -70.02 -0.97
CA THR A 30 -0.50 -71.27 -1.75
C THR A 30 0.91 -71.79 -2.06
N CYS A 31 1.25 -72.99 -1.58
CA CYS A 31 2.56 -73.60 -1.88
C CYS A 31 2.69 -73.93 -3.38
N PRO A 32 3.79 -73.52 -4.06
CA PRO A 32 3.99 -73.86 -5.45
C PRO A 32 4.31 -75.35 -5.56
N GLY A 33 3.33 -76.13 -6.02
CA GLY A 33 3.48 -77.56 -6.33
C GLY A 33 2.43 -78.50 -5.72
N ARG A 34 1.63 -78.06 -4.73
CA ARG A 34 0.59 -78.93 -4.13
C ARG A 34 -0.83 -78.33 -3.98
N LYS A 35 -1.08 -77.08 -4.38
CA LYS A 35 -2.43 -76.46 -4.40
C LYS A 35 -3.23 -76.58 -3.08
N GLU A 36 -2.58 -76.79 -1.95
CA GLU A 36 -3.20 -76.63 -0.62
C GLU A 36 -2.84 -75.24 -0.08
N THR A 37 -3.87 -74.52 0.37
CA THR A 37 -3.76 -73.23 1.05
C THR A 37 -3.47 -73.48 2.52
N VAL A 38 -2.36 -72.96 3.02
CA VAL A 38 -2.00 -73.04 4.44
C VAL A 38 -2.06 -71.63 5.00
N GLY A 39 -2.94 -71.41 5.97
CA GLY A 39 -3.08 -70.11 6.65
C GLY A 39 -2.07 -69.98 7.77
N TYR A 40 -1.42 -68.82 7.85
CA TYR A 40 -0.58 -68.44 8.99
C TYR A 40 -1.18 -67.19 9.64
N THR A 41 -1.13 -67.14 10.98
CA THR A 41 -1.49 -65.99 11.79
C THR A 41 -0.23 -65.22 12.18
N ILE A 42 -0.18 -63.93 11.84
CA ILE A 42 0.93 -63.04 12.21
C ILE A 42 0.38 -61.95 13.14
N PRO A 43 0.99 -61.68 14.30
CA PRO A 43 0.61 -60.54 15.12
C PRO A 43 1.04 -59.24 14.42
N CYS A 44 0.09 -58.32 14.19
CA CYS A 44 0.35 -56.98 13.67
C CYS A 44 0.03 -55.91 14.73
N CYS A 45 0.75 -54.79 14.68
CA CYS A 45 0.41 -53.59 15.45
C CYS A 45 -0.29 -52.59 14.53
N ARG A 46 -1.30 -51.90 15.05
CA ARG A 46 -1.96 -50.82 14.31
C ARG A 46 -1.10 -49.56 14.34
N ASN A 47 -0.97 -48.91 13.18
CA ASN A 47 -0.38 -47.57 13.10
C ASN A 47 -1.38 -46.49 13.60
N GLU A 48 -0.97 -45.22 13.62
CA GLU A 48 -1.82 -44.10 14.08
C GLU A 48 -3.11 -43.91 13.24
N GLU A 49 -3.13 -44.46 12.02
CA GLU A 49 -4.29 -44.46 11.11
C GLU A 49 -5.16 -45.72 11.24
N ASN A 50 -4.84 -46.59 12.20
CA ASN A 50 -5.60 -47.78 12.57
C ASN A 50 -5.53 -48.94 11.55
N GLU A 51 -4.48 -48.97 10.71
CA GLU A 51 -4.20 -50.03 9.72
C GLU A 51 -3.09 -50.99 10.21
N CYS A 52 -3.15 -52.28 9.86
CA CYS A 52 -2.13 -53.26 10.25
C CYS A 52 -0.88 -53.14 9.38
N ASP A 53 0.22 -52.74 9.99
CA ASP A 53 1.52 -52.59 9.32
C ASP A 53 2.51 -53.67 9.80
N SER A 54 3.31 -54.19 8.86
CA SER A 54 4.23 -55.31 9.12
C SER A 54 5.50 -54.79 9.79
N CYS A 55 5.64 -54.99 11.10
CA CYS A 55 6.76 -54.46 11.89
C CYS A 55 8.15 -54.79 11.31
N LEU A 56 8.81 -53.78 10.76
CA LEU A 56 10.24 -53.78 10.46
C LEU A 56 11.03 -53.21 11.66
N ILE A 57 11.84 -54.11 12.25
CA ILE A 57 13.09 -53.88 13.02
C ILE A 57 12.94 -53.51 14.52
N HIS A 58 13.11 -54.51 15.40
CA HIS A 58 13.61 -54.32 16.78
C HIS A 58 14.48 -55.52 17.23
N PRO A 59 15.56 -55.33 18.01
CA PRO A 59 16.48 -56.39 18.40
C PRO A 59 15.86 -57.18 19.57
N GLY A 60 15.42 -58.40 19.30
CA GLY A 60 14.72 -59.25 20.28
C GLY A 60 13.77 -60.27 19.66
N CYS A 61 13.42 -60.13 18.39
CA CYS A 61 12.73 -61.17 17.62
C CYS A 61 13.73 -61.85 16.67
N THR A 62 14.01 -63.13 16.92
CA THR A 62 14.84 -63.95 16.03
C THR A 62 14.03 -64.38 14.81
N ILE A 63 14.55 -64.11 13.61
CA ILE A 63 13.99 -64.57 12.32
C ILE A 63 14.36 -66.05 12.04
N PHE A 64 14.85 -66.80 13.03
CA PHE A 64 15.55 -68.07 12.81
C PHE A 64 14.89 -69.33 13.38
N GLU A 65 13.63 -69.29 13.77
CA GLU A 65 12.95 -70.47 14.34
C GLU A 65 11.67 -70.90 13.64
N ASN A 66 11.64 -70.92 12.30
CA ASN A 66 10.69 -71.80 11.60
C ASN A 66 11.18 -72.35 10.24
N CYS A 67 12.51 -72.42 10.06
CA CYS A 67 13.11 -73.15 8.95
C CYS A 67 14.22 -74.09 9.46
N LYS A 68 13.85 -75.15 10.20
CA LYS A 68 14.63 -76.40 10.19
C LYS A 68 14.52 -77.03 8.80
N SER A 69 15.18 -76.40 7.83
CA SER A 69 15.55 -77.06 6.59
C SER A 69 16.69 -78.03 6.93
N CYS A 70 16.47 -79.28 6.58
CA CYS A 70 17.40 -80.40 6.73
C CYS A 70 18.68 -80.13 5.93
N ARG A 71 19.62 -79.36 6.48
CA ARG A 71 20.98 -79.18 5.94
C ARG A 71 22.01 -79.10 7.08
N ASN A 72 22.96 -80.05 7.04
CA ASN A 72 24.18 -80.23 7.84
C ASN A 72 24.07 -80.78 9.27
N GLY A 73 24.17 -82.11 9.38
CA GLY A 73 24.79 -82.82 10.49
C GLY A 73 23.91 -82.99 11.75
N SER A 74 23.75 -84.23 12.20
CA SER A 74 23.16 -84.55 13.50
C SER A 74 24.20 -84.39 14.61
N TRP A 75 23.79 -83.86 15.75
CA TRP A 75 24.60 -83.83 16.97
C TRP A 75 24.76 -85.27 17.47
N GLY A 76 25.95 -85.85 17.30
CA GLY A 76 26.24 -87.22 17.71
C GLY A 76 26.28 -87.36 19.22
N GLY A 77 25.14 -87.62 19.87
CA GLY A 77 25.10 -87.84 21.32
C GLY A 77 23.69 -88.10 21.84
N THR A 78 23.34 -89.39 21.92
CA THR A 78 22.14 -90.00 22.53
C THR A 78 20.77 -89.75 21.84
N LEU A 79 20.30 -90.81 21.14
CA LEU A 79 18.92 -91.11 20.71
C LEU A 79 18.28 -90.30 19.56
N ASP A 80 19.05 -89.92 18.54
CA ASP A 80 18.47 -89.72 17.20
C ASP A 80 18.65 -91.00 16.35
N ASP A 81 17.59 -91.78 16.19
CA ASP A 81 17.56 -93.06 15.46
C ASP A 81 17.66 -92.89 13.92
N PHE A 82 18.66 -92.17 13.42
CA PHE A 82 19.01 -92.19 11.99
C PHE A 82 20.07 -93.26 11.70
N TYR A 83 19.62 -94.52 11.71
CA TYR A 83 20.41 -95.70 11.37
C TYR A 83 20.21 -96.05 9.89
N ILE A 84 21.10 -95.62 8.99
CA ILE A 84 21.11 -96.09 7.59
C ILE A 84 22.46 -96.74 7.26
N LYS A 85 22.44 -98.06 7.10
CA LYS A 85 23.47 -98.87 6.38
C LYS A 85 24.93 -98.75 6.89
N GLY A 86 25.16 -98.76 8.20
CA GLY A 86 26.46 -99.16 8.76
C GLY A 86 27.65 -98.21 8.53
N ILE A 87 27.41 -96.92 8.24
CA ILE A 87 28.46 -95.89 8.16
C ILE A 87 27.93 -94.63 8.85
N TYR A 88 28.62 -94.13 9.87
CA TYR A 88 28.32 -92.83 10.50
C TYR A 88 28.58 -91.70 9.49
N CYS A 89 27.68 -90.71 9.40
CA CYS A 89 27.96 -89.44 8.73
C CYS A 89 29.14 -88.77 9.45
N ALA A 90 30.32 -88.80 8.84
CA ALA A 90 31.59 -88.39 9.46
C ALA A 90 31.90 -86.89 9.33
N GLU A 91 30.88 -86.03 9.23
CA GLU A 91 31.06 -84.58 9.09
C GLU A 91 30.19 -83.83 10.10
N CYS A 92 30.84 -83.07 10.98
CA CYS A 92 30.19 -82.24 11.99
C CYS A 92 29.48 -81.03 11.37
N ARG A 93 28.49 -80.47 12.10
CA ARG A 93 27.89 -79.17 11.76
C ARG A 93 28.99 -78.12 11.58
N ALA A 94 28.82 -77.20 10.63
CA ALA A 94 29.80 -76.13 10.39
C ALA A 94 30.12 -75.37 11.69
N GLY A 95 31.42 -75.26 12.00
CA GLY A 95 31.91 -74.67 13.25
C GLY A 95 32.24 -75.69 14.35
N TRP A 96 31.84 -76.95 14.20
CA TRP A 96 32.09 -78.04 15.13
C TRP A 96 33.12 -79.03 14.60
N TYR A 97 33.90 -79.61 15.50
CA TYR A 97 34.99 -80.54 15.22
C TYR A 97 35.20 -81.49 16.40
N GLY A 98 36.15 -82.42 16.26
CA GLY A 98 36.34 -83.53 17.19
C GLY A 98 35.62 -84.78 16.68
N GLY A 99 36.15 -85.97 16.98
CA GLY A 99 35.57 -87.23 16.50
C GLY A 99 34.13 -87.50 16.99
N ASP A 100 33.68 -86.74 17.98
CA ASP A 100 32.34 -86.74 18.59
C ASP A 100 31.50 -85.50 18.21
N CYS A 101 32.04 -84.55 17.43
CA CYS A 101 31.41 -83.28 17.09
C CYS A 101 30.99 -82.42 18.30
N MET A 102 31.65 -82.58 19.46
CA MET A 102 31.34 -81.84 20.69
C MET A 102 32.27 -80.65 20.94
N LYS A 103 33.26 -80.41 20.07
CA LYS A 103 34.17 -79.28 20.19
C LYS A 103 33.86 -78.19 19.19
N CYS A 104 33.94 -76.93 19.59
CA CYS A 104 33.84 -75.80 18.69
C CYS A 104 34.74 -74.65 19.12
N GLY A 105 34.87 -73.62 18.28
CA GLY A 105 35.70 -72.46 18.60
C GLY A 105 36.82 -72.17 17.62
N LYS A 106 37.52 -71.05 17.83
CA LYS A 106 38.60 -70.53 16.96
C LYS A 106 39.35 -69.36 17.59
N VAL A 107 40.52 -69.06 17.04
CA VAL A 107 41.27 -67.82 17.35
C VAL A 107 40.79 -66.68 16.43
N LEU A 108 40.44 -65.54 17.01
CA LEU A 108 39.90 -64.35 16.37
C LEU A 108 40.91 -63.21 16.44
N ARG A 109 41.46 -62.77 15.30
CA ARG A 109 42.41 -61.64 15.20
C ARG A 109 41.78 -60.48 14.44
N ALA A 110 41.07 -59.60 15.13
CA ALA A 110 40.36 -58.47 14.53
C ALA A 110 40.11 -57.37 15.56
N SER A 111 39.99 -56.11 15.13
CA SER A 111 39.60 -54.98 16.00
C SER A 111 38.11 -55.00 16.37
N ARG A 112 37.28 -55.72 15.61
CA ARG A 112 35.86 -55.97 15.92
C ARG A 112 35.43 -57.30 15.34
N GLY A 113 34.54 -57.99 16.02
CA GLY A 113 33.95 -59.23 15.52
C GLY A 113 32.84 -59.76 16.40
N GLN A 114 32.41 -60.99 16.13
CA GLN A 114 31.34 -61.65 16.87
C GLN A 114 31.65 -63.14 17.10
N ILE A 115 31.16 -63.64 18.22
CA ILE A 115 31.10 -65.05 18.61
C ILE A 115 29.64 -65.44 18.61
N LEU A 116 29.32 -66.49 17.88
CA LEU A 116 27.96 -66.99 17.74
C LEU A 116 27.96 -68.49 17.99
N LEU A 117 27.20 -68.91 18.99
CA LEU A 117 26.89 -70.28 19.32
C LEU A 117 25.37 -70.44 19.18
N GLU A 118 24.93 -71.11 18.12
CA GLU A 118 23.51 -71.32 17.79
C GLU A 118 23.09 -72.75 18.11
N GLY A 119 22.33 -72.96 19.18
CA GLY A 119 21.81 -74.26 19.60
C GLY A 119 22.92 -75.26 19.86
N TYR A 120 23.29 -75.46 21.12
CA TYR A 120 24.41 -76.33 21.49
C TYR A 120 23.95 -77.77 21.82
N PRO A 121 24.80 -78.80 21.61
CA PRO A 121 24.53 -80.16 22.06
C PRO A 121 24.90 -80.34 23.54
N LEU A 122 24.49 -81.46 24.12
CA LEU A 122 24.88 -81.87 25.46
C LEU A 122 26.36 -82.26 25.49
N ASN A 123 27.07 -81.96 26.57
CA ASN A 123 28.50 -82.22 26.78
C ASN A 123 29.43 -81.53 25.77
N ALA A 124 29.02 -80.37 25.26
CA ALA A 124 29.81 -79.54 24.36
C ALA A 124 30.90 -78.78 25.12
N GLN A 125 32.05 -78.60 24.49
CA GLN A 125 33.11 -77.72 24.98
C GLN A 125 33.68 -76.87 23.85
N CYS A 126 33.50 -75.55 23.96
CA CYS A 126 33.95 -74.62 22.93
C CYS A 126 34.90 -73.54 23.43
N GLU A 127 35.90 -73.20 22.63
CA GLU A 127 37.01 -72.34 23.04
C GLU A 127 37.32 -71.26 21.99
N TRP A 128 37.16 -69.99 22.36
CA TRP A 128 37.54 -68.86 21.52
C TRP A 128 38.61 -68.02 22.19
N THR A 129 39.63 -67.62 21.42
CA THR A 129 40.65 -66.66 21.87
C THR A 129 40.62 -65.44 20.97
N ILE A 130 40.37 -64.27 21.55
CA ILE A 130 40.28 -63.00 20.84
C ILE A 130 41.61 -62.26 21.04
N HIS A 131 42.19 -61.76 19.94
CA HIS A 131 43.35 -60.87 19.96
C HIS A 131 43.04 -59.58 19.19
N VAL A 132 43.26 -58.44 19.85
CA VAL A 132 43.29 -57.11 19.23
C VAL A 132 44.72 -56.60 19.07
N GLN A 133 44.90 -55.41 18.52
CA GLN A 133 46.22 -54.81 18.39
C GLN A 133 46.87 -54.60 19.78
N ALA A 134 48.18 -54.85 19.87
CA ALA A 134 48.93 -54.69 21.11
C ALA A 134 48.79 -53.25 21.65
N GLY A 135 48.46 -53.12 22.93
CA GLY A 135 48.23 -51.84 23.60
C GLY A 135 46.77 -51.40 23.71
N PHE A 136 45.83 -52.12 23.07
CA PHE A 136 44.40 -51.86 23.21
C PHE A 136 43.70 -52.93 24.05
N ASN A 137 42.59 -52.54 24.68
CA ASN A 137 41.73 -53.40 25.47
C ASN A 137 40.52 -53.86 24.64
N ILE A 138 39.92 -54.98 25.03
CA ILE A 138 38.78 -55.59 24.36
C ILE A 138 37.55 -55.35 25.22
N GLU A 139 36.48 -54.82 24.63
CA GLU A 139 35.14 -54.82 25.22
C GLU A 139 34.30 -55.93 24.56
N LEU A 140 33.80 -56.88 25.36
CA LEU A 140 32.90 -57.94 24.94
C LEU A 140 31.49 -57.67 25.49
N ARG A 141 30.47 -57.70 24.62
CA ARG A 141 29.06 -57.56 25.00
C ARG A 141 28.24 -58.74 24.49
N PHE A 142 27.33 -59.24 25.32
CA PHE A 142 26.35 -60.24 24.88
C PHE A 142 25.14 -59.55 24.28
N SER A 143 24.89 -59.78 22.99
CA SER A 143 23.62 -59.43 22.34
C SER A 143 22.52 -60.43 22.70
N MET A 144 22.88 -61.69 22.94
CA MET A 144 21.98 -62.77 23.37
C MET A 144 22.73 -63.75 24.27
N LEU A 145 22.07 -64.25 25.31
CA LEU A 145 22.53 -65.33 26.16
C LEU A 145 21.31 -66.21 26.47
N SER A 146 21.39 -67.50 26.17
CA SER A 146 20.36 -68.47 26.50
C SER A 146 20.99 -69.83 26.77
N LEU A 147 21.28 -70.05 28.05
CA LEU A 147 21.89 -71.27 28.60
C LEU A 147 21.02 -71.80 29.74
N GLU A 148 21.22 -73.05 30.18
CA GLU A 148 20.58 -73.56 31.39
C GLU A 148 20.90 -72.66 32.60
N PHE A 149 19.89 -72.29 33.36
CA PHE A 149 20.06 -71.46 34.55
C PHE A 149 20.40 -72.32 35.77
N ASP A 150 21.47 -71.95 36.47
CA ASP A 150 21.81 -72.43 37.80
C ASP A 150 22.37 -71.28 38.65
N TYR A 151 22.08 -71.26 39.94
CA TYR A 151 22.55 -70.19 40.84
C TYR A 151 24.08 -70.08 40.91
N MET A 152 24.79 -71.19 40.69
CA MET A 152 26.25 -71.27 40.71
C MET A 152 26.84 -71.51 39.30
N CYS A 153 26.01 -71.48 38.25
CA CYS A 153 26.36 -71.82 36.88
C CYS A 153 27.16 -73.13 36.76
N GLN A 154 26.68 -74.19 37.40
CA GLN A 154 27.33 -75.52 37.41
C GLN A 154 26.99 -76.39 36.20
N TYR A 155 25.84 -76.16 35.55
CA TYR A 155 25.41 -76.90 34.36
C TYR A 155 26.03 -76.28 33.09
N ASP A 156 25.24 -75.54 32.32
CA ASP A 156 25.71 -74.86 31.11
C ASP A 156 26.22 -73.45 31.44
N TYR A 157 27.43 -73.13 31.01
CA TYR A 157 27.99 -71.80 31.25
C TYR A 157 28.96 -71.35 30.17
N VAL A 158 29.04 -70.02 30.04
CA VAL A 158 30.12 -69.34 29.34
C VAL A 158 31.02 -68.64 30.37
N GLU A 159 32.31 -68.92 30.30
CA GLU A 159 33.36 -68.40 31.15
C GLU A 159 34.26 -67.47 30.35
N ILE A 160 34.47 -66.26 30.88
CA ILE A 160 35.33 -65.25 30.26
C ILE A 160 36.59 -65.09 31.10
N ARG A 161 37.76 -65.17 30.46
CA ARG A 161 39.08 -65.04 31.08
C ARG A 161 39.88 -63.89 30.46
N ASP A 162 40.65 -63.23 31.31
CA ASP A 162 41.49 -62.09 30.95
C ASP A 162 42.90 -62.57 30.57
N GLY A 163 43.09 -62.89 29.29
CA GLY A 163 44.29 -63.49 28.74
C GLY A 163 43.99 -64.31 27.49
N ASP A 164 44.91 -65.17 27.06
CA ASP A 164 44.81 -65.92 25.80
C ASP A 164 44.65 -67.44 25.96
N ASN A 165 44.50 -67.94 27.20
CA ASN A 165 44.46 -69.38 27.48
C ASN A 165 43.65 -69.73 28.75
N LEU A 166 43.52 -71.03 29.03
CA LEU A 166 42.78 -71.58 30.19
C LEU A 166 43.45 -71.33 31.55
N ASP A 167 44.74 -70.99 31.60
CA ASP A 167 45.44 -70.61 32.84
C ASP A 167 45.22 -69.13 33.20
N SER A 168 44.60 -68.37 32.28
CA SER A 168 44.31 -66.95 32.46
C SER A 168 43.25 -66.71 33.53
N ARG A 169 43.31 -65.56 34.19
CA ARG A 169 42.41 -65.18 35.29
C ARG A 169 40.96 -65.16 34.81
N ILE A 170 40.08 -65.88 35.51
CA ILE A 170 38.64 -65.83 35.27
C ILE A 170 38.11 -64.43 35.64
N ILE A 171 37.46 -63.77 34.68
CA ILE A 171 36.69 -62.54 34.92
C ILE A 171 35.37 -62.93 35.57
N LYS A 172 34.57 -63.78 34.90
CA LYS A 172 33.27 -64.26 35.39
C LYS A 172 32.72 -65.43 34.57
N LYS A 173 31.85 -66.24 35.19
CA LYS A 173 30.98 -67.24 34.55
C LYS A 173 29.55 -66.73 34.43
N PHE A 174 28.89 -67.05 33.33
CA PHE A 174 27.51 -66.65 33.04
C PHE A 174 26.69 -67.85 32.55
N CYS A 175 25.43 -67.91 32.97
CA CYS A 175 24.44 -68.93 32.61
C CYS A 175 23.03 -68.32 32.67
N GLY A 176 22.01 -69.05 32.24
CA GLY A 176 20.64 -68.52 32.13
C GLY A 176 20.43 -67.58 30.93
N ASN A 177 19.43 -66.70 31.06
CA ASN A 177 18.98 -65.80 29.98
C ASN A 177 19.27 -64.30 30.23
N GLU A 178 19.86 -63.95 31.38
CA GLU A 178 20.12 -62.55 31.73
C GLU A 178 21.43 -62.05 31.09
N ARG A 179 21.34 -60.96 30.32
CA ARG A 179 22.51 -60.40 29.64
C ARG A 179 23.40 -59.63 30.62
N PRO A 180 24.70 -60.00 30.75
CA PRO A 180 25.59 -59.30 31.64
C PRO A 180 26.02 -57.93 31.08
N PRO A 181 26.47 -57.00 31.95
CA PRO A 181 27.11 -55.75 31.53
C PRO A 181 28.35 -56.01 30.64
N PRO A 182 28.76 -55.03 29.81
CA PRO A 182 29.95 -55.15 28.98
C PRO A 182 31.19 -55.51 29.78
N ILE A 183 31.96 -56.47 29.28
CA ILE A 183 33.14 -57.03 29.93
C ILE A 183 34.38 -56.46 29.27
N ARG A 184 35.35 -56.00 30.07
CA ARG A 184 36.59 -55.40 29.56
C ARG A 184 37.80 -56.23 29.95
N SER A 185 38.67 -56.53 28.98
CA SER A 185 39.99 -57.12 29.25
C SER A 185 40.95 -56.07 29.82
N THR A 186 41.97 -56.50 30.54
CA THR A 186 43.10 -55.63 30.94
C THR A 186 44.20 -55.58 29.88
N GLY A 187 44.32 -56.62 29.05
CA GLY A 187 45.28 -56.69 27.94
C GLY A 187 44.62 -56.78 26.56
N SER A 188 45.43 -57.06 25.54
CA SER A 188 45.00 -57.21 24.14
C SER A 188 44.48 -58.60 23.77
N SER A 189 44.22 -59.45 24.77
CA SER A 189 43.73 -60.81 24.58
C SER A 189 42.59 -61.12 25.57
N LEU A 190 41.58 -61.85 25.09
CA LEU A 190 40.47 -62.34 25.90
C LEU A 190 40.13 -63.78 25.51
N HIS A 191 39.93 -64.64 26.49
CA HIS A 191 39.66 -66.05 26.27
C HIS A 191 38.24 -66.40 26.73
N VAL A 192 37.49 -67.12 25.90
CA VAL A 192 36.07 -67.44 26.09
C VAL A 192 35.89 -68.95 26.01
N LEU A 193 35.43 -69.55 27.10
CA LEU A 193 35.15 -70.98 27.20
C LEU A 193 33.65 -71.20 27.38
N PHE A 194 33.05 -72.06 26.57
CA PHE A 194 31.70 -72.55 26.76
C PHE A 194 31.73 -74.03 27.13
N HIS A 195 30.87 -74.42 28.07
CA HIS A 195 30.70 -75.79 28.53
C HIS A 195 29.21 -76.09 28.71
N SER A 196 28.75 -77.24 28.21
CA SER A 196 27.42 -77.78 28.52
C SER A 196 27.47 -79.13 29.23
N ASP A 197 26.42 -79.47 29.97
CA ASP A 197 26.31 -80.72 30.71
C ASP A 197 25.52 -81.80 29.93
N GLY A 198 25.18 -82.90 30.60
CA GLY A 198 24.48 -84.04 30.01
C GLY A 198 22.96 -83.90 29.86
N SER A 199 22.36 -82.74 30.11
CA SER A 199 20.91 -82.51 30.00
C SER A 199 20.55 -81.07 29.60
N LYS A 200 19.30 -80.84 29.13
CA LYS A 200 18.72 -79.51 28.80
C LYS A 200 19.63 -78.53 28.02
N ASN A 201 19.46 -78.48 26.70
CA ASN A 201 20.08 -77.45 25.87
C ASN A 201 19.12 -76.32 25.48
N PHE A 202 19.71 -75.17 25.14
CA PHE A 202 19.02 -73.94 24.73
C PHE A 202 19.69 -73.31 23.49
N ASP A 203 19.31 -72.09 23.14
CA ASP A 203 19.70 -71.42 21.89
C ASP A 203 21.18 -71.00 21.84
N GLY A 204 21.90 -71.00 22.97
CA GLY A 204 23.31 -70.62 23.04
C GLY A 204 23.49 -69.12 23.26
N PHE A 205 24.49 -68.51 22.62
CA PHE A 205 24.79 -67.10 22.84
C PHE A 205 25.36 -66.39 21.62
N HIS A 206 25.13 -65.08 21.59
CA HIS A 206 25.73 -64.17 20.63
C HIS A 206 26.46 -63.06 21.40
N ALA A 207 27.76 -62.97 21.17
CA ALA A 207 28.61 -61.95 21.76
C ALA A 207 29.34 -61.17 20.68
N ILE A 208 29.47 -59.85 20.87
CA ILE A 208 30.18 -58.95 19.98
C ILE A 208 31.37 -58.40 20.77
N PHE A 209 32.55 -58.42 20.16
CA PHE A 209 33.73 -57.79 20.74
C PHE A 209 34.21 -56.64 19.88
N GLU A 210 34.73 -55.61 20.53
CA GLU A 210 35.39 -54.48 19.86
C GLU A 210 36.58 -53.97 20.66
N GLU A 211 37.54 -53.42 19.92
CA GLU A 211 38.71 -52.73 20.44
C GLU A 211 38.28 -51.38 21.03
N ILE A 212 38.69 -51.12 22.27
CA ILE A 212 38.40 -49.85 22.95
C ILE A 212 39.41 -48.80 22.46
N THR A 213 38.91 -47.81 21.71
CA THR A 213 39.69 -46.69 21.18
C THR A 213 39.15 -45.34 21.70
N ALA A 214 39.90 -44.26 21.48
CA ALA A 214 39.44 -42.91 21.83
C ALA A 214 38.17 -42.46 21.09
N CYS A 215 37.82 -43.08 19.95
CA CYS A 215 36.58 -42.82 19.23
C CYS A 215 35.42 -43.75 19.64
N SER A 216 35.66 -44.79 20.45
CA SER A 216 34.61 -45.75 20.84
C SER A 216 33.48 -45.10 21.65
N SER A 217 33.73 -43.96 22.31
CA SER A 217 32.71 -43.18 23.03
C SER A 217 31.97 -42.14 22.17
N SER A 218 32.21 -42.08 20.86
CA SER A 218 31.66 -41.05 19.95
C SER A 218 31.81 -39.61 20.48
N PRO A 219 33.05 -39.12 20.67
CA PRO A 219 33.30 -37.86 21.38
C PRO A 219 32.90 -36.59 20.60
N CYS A 220 32.68 -36.67 19.28
CA CYS A 220 32.32 -35.52 18.45
C CYS A 220 30.81 -35.24 18.51
N LEU A 221 30.43 -33.98 18.72
CA LEU A 221 29.04 -33.53 18.80
C LEU A 221 28.49 -33.16 17.42
N HIS A 222 27.16 -33.05 17.31
CA HIS A 222 26.45 -32.59 16.10
C HIS A 222 26.85 -33.35 14.83
N ASP A 223 26.85 -34.68 14.90
CA ASP A 223 27.23 -35.58 13.80
C ASP A 223 28.64 -35.33 13.23
N GLY A 224 29.53 -34.77 14.06
CA GLY A 224 30.95 -34.64 13.74
C GLY A 224 31.62 -36.01 13.56
N THR A 225 32.50 -36.12 12.57
CA THR A 225 33.22 -37.38 12.29
C THR A 225 34.46 -37.50 13.18
N CYS A 226 34.57 -38.58 13.96
CA CYS A 226 35.73 -38.88 14.80
C CYS A 226 36.84 -39.59 14.02
N ILE A 227 38.06 -39.06 14.08
CA ILE A 227 39.23 -39.57 13.35
C ILE A 227 40.29 -39.99 14.37
N LEU A 228 40.67 -41.27 14.39
CA LEU A 228 41.73 -41.81 15.25
C LEU A 228 43.12 -41.47 14.71
N GLU A 229 44.00 -41.00 15.58
CA GLU A 229 45.40 -40.70 15.27
C GLU A 229 46.33 -41.86 15.68
N LYS A 230 47.50 -41.97 15.04
CA LYS A 230 48.49 -43.04 15.30
C LYS A 230 49.01 -43.06 16.74
N SER A 231 48.85 -41.97 17.48
CA SER A 231 49.19 -41.80 18.90
C SER A 231 48.16 -42.39 19.87
N GLY A 232 47.02 -42.88 19.38
CA GLY A 232 45.89 -43.32 20.23
C GLY A 232 44.95 -42.18 20.65
N THR A 233 45.14 -40.97 20.14
CA THR A 233 44.29 -39.78 20.34
C THR A 233 43.22 -39.66 19.24
N TYR A 234 42.29 -38.69 19.36
CA TYR A 234 41.24 -38.44 18.37
C TYR A 234 41.18 -36.97 17.94
N LYS A 235 40.67 -36.73 16.72
CA LYS A 235 40.31 -35.41 16.19
C LYS A 235 38.89 -35.44 15.60
N CYS A 236 38.12 -34.38 15.81
CA CYS A 236 36.78 -34.23 15.22
C CYS A 236 36.83 -33.40 13.92
N ALA A 237 36.14 -33.88 12.88
CA ALA A 237 35.83 -33.12 11.69
C ALA A 237 34.36 -32.66 11.73
N CYS A 238 34.14 -31.35 11.77
CA CYS A 238 32.81 -30.76 11.98
C CYS A 238 32.05 -30.54 10.67
N LEU A 239 30.73 -30.73 10.72
CA LEU A 239 29.81 -30.37 9.65
C LEU A 239 29.73 -28.84 9.47
N ALA A 240 29.37 -28.39 8.27
CA ALA A 240 29.22 -26.97 7.97
C ALA A 240 28.22 -26.29 8.92
N GLY A 241 28.61 -25.17 9.53
CA GLY A 241 27.83 -24.48 10.57
C GLY A 241 28.25 -24.77 12.00
N TYR A 242 29.16 -25.75 12.22
CA TYR A 242 29.68 -26.09 13.54
C TYR A 242 31.20 -25.93 13.64
N THR A 243 31.69 -25.46 14.79
CA THR A 243 33.11 -25.22 15.07
C THR A 243 33.47 -25.67 16.49
N GLY A 244 34.76 -25.75 16.81
CA GLY A 244 35.25 -26.22 18.12
C GLY A 244 35.96 -27.57 18.06
N ASN A 245 36.61 -27.97 19.16
CA ASN A 245 37.45 -29.18 19.19
C ASN A 245 36.63 -30.48 19.17
N ARG A 246 35.37 -30.40 19.60
CA ARG A 246 34.37 -31.46 19.58
C ARG A 246 33.15 -31.05 18.75
N CYS A 247 33.26 -30.02 17.91
CA CYS A 247 32.16 -29.44 17.13
C CYS A 247 31.04 -28.83 18.00
N GLU A 248 31.37 -28.34 19.19
CA GLU A 248 30.44 -27.88 20.22
C GLU A 248 29.79 -26.51 19.96
N ASN A 249 30.33 -25.71 19.04
CA ASN A 249 29.86 -24.35 18.80
C ASN A 249 29.06 -24.26 17.50
N PHE A 250 27.86 -23.70 17.57
CA PHE A 250 27.02 -23.38 16.41
C PHE A 250 27.30 -21.95 15.92
N LEU A 251 27.43 -21.76 14.61
CA LEU A 251 27.48 -20.44 13.99
C LEU A 251 26.03 -19.93 13.80
N ASP A 252 25.54 -19.12 14.74
CA ASP A 252 24.22 -18.48 14.64
C ASP A 252 24.18 -17.53 13.43
N GLU A 253 23.47 -17.93 12.37
CA GLU A 253 22.96 -16.99 11.37
C GLU A 253 21.83 -16.16 12.00
N LYS A 254 22.15 -14.94 12.48
CA LYS A 254 21.12 -14.00 12.94
C LYS A 254 20.22 -13.61 11.77
N ASN A 255 18.94 -13.96 11.85
CA ASN A 255 17.92 -13.60 10.87
C ASN A 255 16.80 -12.79 11.55
N CYS A 256 16.18 -11.85 10.83
CA CYS A 256 15.04 -11.11 11.39
C CYS A 256 13.75 -11.92 11.29
N SER A 257 12.89 -11.87 12.31
CA SER A 257 11.54 -12.43 12.26
C SER A 257 10.64 -11.68 11.26
N ASP A 258 9.61 -12.33 10.69
CA ASP A 258 8.63 -11.65 9.82
C ASP A 258 7.97 -10.45 10.54
N PRO A 259 8.10 -9.21 10.04
CA PRO A 259 7.54 -8.00 10.66
C PRO A 259 6.01 -7.91 10.56
N GLY A 260 5.34 -8.85 9.88
CA GLY A 260 3.89 -8.82 9.69
C GLY A 260 3.45 -7.80 8.63
N GLY A 261 2.16 -7.76 8.31
CA GLY A 261 1.57 -6.81 7.35
C GLY A 261 0.63 -5.82 8.06
N PRO A 262 0.54 -4.56 7.61
CA PRO A 262 -0.39 -3.61 8.20
C PRO A 262 -1.84 -4.00 7.87
N VAL A 263 -2.73 -3.89 8.86
CA VAL A 263 -4.18 -4.10 8.67
C VAL A 263 -4.71 -3.07 7.67
N ASN A 264 -5.47 -3.50 6.66
CA ASN A 264 -5.88 -2.68 5.51
C ASN A 264 -4.72 -2.19 4.63
N GLY A 265 -3.64 -2.97 4.56
CA GLY A 265 -2.53 -2.76 3.65
C GLY A 265 -1.91 -4.09 3.22
N TYR A 266 -0.81 -3.99 2.48
CA TYR A 266 -0.01 -5.12 2.04
C TYR A 266 1.48 -4.74 2.09
N ARG A 267 2.36 -5.72 1.97
CA ARG A 267 3.82 -5.53 1.93
C ARG A 267 4.38 -6.16 0.67
N ARG A 268 5.53 -5.67 0.21
CA ARG A 268 6.30 -6.22 -0.90
C ARG A 268 7.77 -6.25 -0.54
N VAL A 269 8.46 -7.32 -0.86
CA VAL A 269 9.93 -7.32 -0.80
C VAL A 269 10.44 -6.50 -1.98
N VAL A 270 11.42 -5.63 -1.76
CA VAL A 270 11.94 -4.72 -2.79
C VAL A 270 12.84 -5.48 -3.79
N GLU A 271 13.50 -6.57 -3.36
CA GLU A 271 14.36 -7.44 -4.18
C GLU A 271 14.15 -8.94 -3.86
N ASP A 272 14.38 -9.84 -4.83
CA ASP A 272 14.01 -11.28 -4.82
C ASP A 272 14.74 -12.19 -3.81
N THR A 273 15.42 -11.64 -2.79
CA THR A 273 16.44 -12.38 -2.02
C THR A 273 16.10 -12.70 -0.56
N GLY A 274 14.91 -12.37 -0.06
CA GLY A 274 14.78 -12.13 1.40
C GLY A 274 14.12 -13.17 2.30
N LEU A 275 13.01 -13.81 1.90
CA LEU A 275 12.16 -14.58 2.83
C LEU A 275 12.50 -16.09 2.81
N LEU A 276 13.18 -16.56 3.85
CA LEU A 276 13.40 -17.98 4.11
C LEU A 276 12.12 -18.59 4.72
N ASN A 277 11.52 -19.58 4.04
CA ASN A 277 10.34 -20.34 4.48
C ASN A 277 9.12 -19.50 4.93
N GLY A 278 9.04 -18.24 4.51
CA GLY A 278 7.94 -17.32 4.87
C GLY A 278 7.89 -16.88 6.33
N ARG A 279 8.92 -17.18 7.15
CA ARG A 279 8.95 -16.84 8.60
C ARG A 279 10.13 -15.96 9.00
N TYR A 280 11.23 -16.00 8.26
CA TYR A 280 12.46 -15.27 8.60
C TYR A 280 12.99 -14.53 7.37
N ALA A 281 13.58 -13.36 7.60
CA ALA A 281 14.23 -12.54 6.60
C ALA A 281 15.74 -12.51 6.82
N LYS A 282 16.51 -12.72 5.74
CA LYS A 282 17.98 -12.59 5.79
C LYS A 282 18.39 -11.15 6.10
N ILE A 283 19.54 -10.98 6.76
CA ILE A 283 20.18 -9.67 6.95
C ILE A 283 20.31 -8.95 5.59
N GLY A 284 19.99 -7.66 5.57
CA GLY A 284 19.95 -6.84 4.36
C GLY A 284 18.63 -6.87 3.59
N THR A 285 17.68 -7.74 3.95
CA THR A 285 16.34 -7.77 3.30
C THR A 285 15.60 -6.46 3.52
N VAL A 286 15.05 -5.88 2.43
CA VAL A 286 14.21 -4.67 2.47
C VAL A 286 12.76 -5.00 2.14
N ILE A 287 11.85 -4.63 3.04
CA ILE A 287 10.39 -4.76 2.87
C ILE A 287 9.76 -3.38 2.76
N ALA A 288 9.00 -3.17 1.70
CA ALA A 288 8.16 -2.00 1.48
C ALA A 288 6.70 -2.27 1.88
N PHE A 289 6.04 -1.28 2.47
CA PHE A 289 4.69 -1.36 2.99
C PHE A 289 3.75 -0.40 2.26
N PHE A 290 2.55 -0.87 1.97
CA PHE A 290 1.53 -0.15 1.22
C PHE A 290 0.18 -0.24 1.94
N CYS A 291 -0.65 0.79 1.79
CA CYS A 291 -2.01 0.78 2.31
C CYS A 291 -3.03 0.61 1.18
N ASN A 292 -4.16 -0.03 1.49
CA ASN A 292 -5.29 -0.12 0.59
C ASN A 292 -5.88 1.27 0.33
N ASN A 293 -6.60 1.39 -0.80
CA ASN A 293 -7.26 2.63 -1.20
C ASN A 293 -8.07 3.22 -0.03
N SER A 294 -7.93 4.53 0.20
CA SER A 294 -8.49 5.33 1.33
C SER A 294 -7.74 5.32 2.67
N TYR A 295 -6.67 4.55 2.78
CA TYR A 295 -5.77 4.55 3.95
C TYR A 295 -4.41 5.15 3.60
N VAL A 296 -3.74 5.66 4.63
CA VAL A 296 -2.45 6.35 4.54
C VAL A 296 -1.49 5.67 5.50
N LEU A 297 -0.25 5.47 5.05
CA LEU A 297 0.79 4.84 5.83
C LEU A 297 1.30 5.80 6.91
N SER A 298 1.32 5.36 8.17
CA SER A 298 1.92 6.04 9.31
C SER A 298 3.06 5.17 9.84
N GLY A 299 4.30 5.64 9.70
CA GLY A 299 5.52 4.89 10.03
C GLY A 299 6.50 4.87 8.85
N ASN A 300 7.46 3.95 8.87
CA ASN A 300 8.45 3.84 7.80
C ASN A 300 7.87 3.07 6.60
N GLU A 301 7.93 3.67 5.41
CA GLU A 301 7.49 3.04 4.15
C GLU A 301 8.29 1.79 3.80
N GLN A 302 9.58 1.80 4.14
CA GLN A 302 10.48 0.67 3.96
C GLN A 302 11.20 0.37 5.26
N ARG A 303 11.39 -0.91 5.55
CA ARG A 303 12.19 -1.40 6.68
C ARG A 303 13.21 -2.40 6.18
N THR A 304 14.40 -2.37 6.78
CA THR A 304 15.54 -3.23 6.45
C THR A 304 15.90 -4.11 7.64
N CYS A 305 16.15 -5.40 7.41
CA CYS A 305 16.68 -6.31 8.41
C CYS A 305 18.16 -6.00 8.65
N GLN A 306 18.52 -5.57 9.86
CA GLN A 306 19.85 -5.10 10.22
C GLN A 306 20.72 -6.25 10.77
N ASP A 307 22.04 -6.01 10.88
CA ASP A 307 23.03 -7.01 11.31
C ASP A 307 22.83 -7.49 12.77
N ASP A 308 22.04 -6.75 13.56
CA ASP A 308 21.65 -7.10 14.93
C ASP A 308 20.47 -8.08 15.00
N GLY A 309 19.80 -8.36 13.87
CA GLY A 309 18.59 -9.18 13.81
C GLY A 309 17.29 -8.41 14.06
N GLU A 310 17.33 -7.07 14.15
CA GLU A 310 16.16 -6.21 14.28
C GLU A 310 15.82 -5.48 12.96
N TRP A 311 14.56 -5.05 12.85
CA TRP A 311 14.10 -4.26 11.71
C TRP A 311 14.26 -2.77 11.96
N SER A 312 14.84 -2.06 11.00
CA SER A 312 15.00 -0.61 11.07
C SER A 312 13.67 0.13 11.24
N GLY A 313 13.66 1.21 12.03
CA GLY A 313 12.54 2.17 12.11
C GLY A 313 11.27 1.64 12.78
N LYS A 314 10.17 2.41 12.67
CA LYS A 314 8.87 2.09 13.27
C LYS A 314 8.01 1.25 12.31
N GLN A 315 7.40 0.19 12.84
CA GLN A 315 6.43 -0.63 12.10
C GLN A 315 5.27 0.24 11.57
N PRO A 316 5.02 0.26 10.26
CA PRO A 316 3.97 1.10 9.71
C PRO A 316 2.56 0.55 9.98
N ILE A 317 1.61 1.47 10.17
CA ILE A 317 0.18 1.19 10.29
C ILE A 317 -0.60 1.96 9.22
N CYS A 318 -1.71 1.38 8.76
CA CYS A 318 -2.60 2.04 7.80
C CYS A 318 -3.75 2.75 8.51
N ILE A 319 -3.79 4.07 8.40
CA ILE A 319 -4.78 4.92 9.06
C ILE A 319 -5.61 5.69 8.05
N LYS A 320 -6.91 5.86 8.32
CA LYS A 320 -7.77 6.70 7.48
C LYS A 320 -7.47 8.18 7.77
N ALA A 321 -7.20 8.92 6.71
CA ALA A 321 -6.96 10.35 6.76
C ALA A 321 -7.48 11.02 5.48
N CYS A 322 -7.66 12.33 5.52
CA CYS A 322 -8.02 13.10 4.34
C CYS A 322 -6.78 13.77 3.77
N ARG A 323 -6.53 13.57 2.48
CA ARG A 323 -5.51 14.34 1.76
C ARG A 323 -5.87 15.82 1.79
N GLU A 324 -4.90 16.70 2.03
CA GLU A 324 -5.11 18.13 1.99
C GLU A 324 -5.73 18.56 0.66
N PRO A 325 -6.85 19.31 0.70
CA PRO A 325 -7.53 19.71 -0.52
C PRO A 325 -6.68 20.73 -1.27
N LYS A 326 -6.53 20.53 -2.59
CA LYS A 326 -5.92 21.54 -3.46
C LYS A 326 -6.82 22.77 -3.48
N ILE A 327 -6.27 23.92 -3.06
CA ILE A 327 -6.95 25.21 -3.06
C ILE A 327 -6.30 26.15 -4.07
N SER A 328 -7.06 27.12 -4.56
CA SER A 328 -6.54 28.22 -5.38
C SER A 328 -5.74 29.19 -4.51
N ASP A 329 -4.76 29.87 -5.09
CA ASP A 329 -3.97 30.94 -4.43
C ASP A 329 -4.83 32.10 -3.91
N LEU A 330 -6.11 32.20 -4.29
CA LEU A 330 -7.04 33.20 -3.78
C LEU A 330 -7.76 32.79 -2.49
N VAL A 331 -7.59 31.54 -2.07
CA VAL A 331 -8.26 30.96 -0.90
C VAL A 331 -7.24 30.83 0.22
N ARG A 332 -7.52 31.43 1.38
CA ARG A 332 -6.79 31.16 2.61
C ARG A 332 -7.46 30.01 3.34
N GLN A 333 -6.64 29.05 3.77
CA GLN A 333 -7.07 27.91 4.56
C GLN A 333 -6.48 28.01 5.98
N LYS A 334 -7.31 27.76 6.98
CA LYS A 334 -6.90 27.65 8.39
C LYS A 334 -7.35 26.30 8.94
N VAL A 335 -6.40 25.57 9.53
CA VAL A 335 -6.72 24.33 10.28
C VAL A 335 -7.31 24.73 11.62
N LEU A 336 -8.49 24.21 11.92
CA LEU A 336 -9.16 24.40 13.21
C LEU A 336 -8.98 23.15 14.07
N PRO A 337 -8.84 23.31 15.40
CA PRO A 337 -8.80 22.17 16.31
C PRO A 337 -10.10 21.37 16.22
N MET A 338 -10.01 20.07 16.51
CA MET A 338 -11.17 19.18 16.55
C MET A 338 -12.21 19.72 17.55
N GLN A 339 -13.30 20.27 17.04
CA GLN A 339 -14.47 20.61 17.85
C GLN A 339 -15.50 19.50 17.73
N VAL A 340 -15.80 18.85 18.86
CA VAL A 340 -16.96 17.96 18.98
C VAL A 340 -18.18 18.84 18.77
N GLN A 341 -18.86 18.70 17.63
CA GLN A 341 -20.11 19.41 17.41
C GLN A 341 -21.16 18.77 18.30
N SER A 342 -21.62 19.50 19.33
CA SER A 342 -22.79 19.14 20.12
C SER A 342 -24.05 19.39 19.28
N ARG A 343 -24.26 18.54 18.26
CA ARG A 343 -25.56 18.45 17.60
C ARG A 343 -26.35 17.41 18.36
N GLU A 344 -27.12 17.88 19.33
CA GLU A 344 -28.07 17.03 20.03
C GLU A 344 -29.14 16.63 19.00
N THR A 345 -29.26 15.34 18.72
CA THR A 345 -30.38 14.84 17.94
C THR A 345 -31.68 15.01 18.75
N PRO A 346 -32.87 15.06 18.13
CA PRO A 346 -34.13 15.13 18.88
C PRO A 346 -34.24 14.03 19.95
N LEU A 347 -33.68 12.86 19.67
CA LEU A 347 -33.58 11.74 20.61
C LEU A 347 -32.59 12.05 21.75
N HIS A 348 -31.42 12.64 21.46
CA HIS A 348 -30.45 13.08 22.46
C HIS A 348 -31.05 14.17 23.38
N GLN A 349 -31.81 15.11 22.80
CA GLN A 349 -32.55 16.13 23.54
C GLN A 349 -33.58 15.50 24.47
N LEU A 350 -34.39 14.57 23.96
CA LEU A 350 -35.39 13.82 24.73
C LEU A 350 -34.77 13.08 25.91
N TYR A 351 -33.70 12.30 25.69
CA TYR A 351 -33.02 11.56 26.76
C TYR A 351 -32.32 12.49 27.76
N SER A 352 -31.76 13.61 27.30
CA SER A 352 -31.14 14.63 28.16
C SER A 352 -32.14 15.39 29.04
N SER A 353 -33.39 15.53 28.57
CA SER A 353 -34.48 16.10 29.36
C SER A 353 -35.14 15.10 30.33
N ALA A 354 -35.09 13.79 30.02
CA ALA A 354 -35.79 12.76 30.80
C ALA A 354 -34.93 12.06 31.86
N PHE A 355 -33.60 12.11 31.76
CA PHE A 355 -32.68 11.44 32.69
C PHE A 355 -31.74 12.44 33.38
N SER A 356 -31.59 12.32 34.70
CA SER A 356 -30.62 13.11 35.49
C SER A 356 -29.23 13.04 34.84
N LYS A 357 -28.53 14.19 34.77
CA LYS A 357 -27.22 14.37 34.11
C LYS A 357 -26.17 13.30 34.49
N GLN A 358 -26.33 12.64 35.64
CA GLN A 358 -25.44 11.56 36.12
C GLN A 358 -25.54 10.25 35.32
N LYS A 359 -26.63 9.96 34.58
CA LYS A 359 -26.76 8.71 33.80
C LYS A 359 -26.33 8.83 32.33
N LEU A 360 -25.97 10.02 31.87
CA LEU A 360 -25.55 10.30 30.49
C LEU A 360 -24.03 10.18 30.25
N GLU A 361 -23.22 10.05 31.30
CA GLU A 361 -21.76 9.81 31.17
C GLU A 361 -21.41 8.44 30.55
N ILE A 362 -22.37 7.52 30.47
CA ILE A 362 -22.18 6.16 29.96
C ILE A 362 -22.22 6.10 28.41
N TYR A 363 -22.69 7.14 27.72
CA TYR A 363 -22.74 7.17 26.25
C TYR A 363 -21.66 8.10 25.66
N PRO A 364 -20.86 7.64 24.68
CA PRO A 364 -19.59 8.27 24.37
C PRO A 364 -19.77 9.53 23.51
N THR A 365 -19.90 10.67 24.16
CA THR A 365 -19.43 11.96 23.64
C THR A 365 -18.01 12.27 24.14
N LYS A 366 -17.24 11.24 24.57
CA LYS A 366 -15.80 11.38 24.76
C LYS A 366 -15.20 11.89 23.45
N LYS A 367 -14.34 12.92 23.54
CA LYS A 367 -13.46 13.37 22.45
C LYS A 367 -12.93 12.10 21.75
N PRO A 368 -13.00 12.00 20.41
CA PRO A 368 -12.34 10.89 19.73
C PRO A 368 -10.92 10.84 20.27
N ALA A 369 -10.48 9.68 20.74
CA ALA A 369 -9.08 9.49 21.11
C ALA A 369 -8.22 10.08 19.99
N LEU A 370 -7.25 10.91 20.36
CA LEU A 370 -6.32 11.54 19.41
C LEU A 370 -5.85 10.47 18.42
N PRO A 371 -5.81 10.79 17.13
CA PRO A 371 -5.67 9.79 16.09
C PRO A 371 -4.38 8.99 16.27
N PHE A 372 -4.51 7.67 16.19
CA PHE A 372 -3.42 6.70 16.29
C PHE A 372 -2.43 6.92 15.14
N GLY A 373 -1.20 7.35 15.44
CA GLY A 373 -0.09 7.41 14.47
C GLY A 373 0.20 8.77 13.83
N ASP A 374 1.45 8.98 13.43
CA ASP A 374 1.94 10.20 12.78
C ASP A 374 1.55 10.20 11.29
N LEU A 375 0.93 11.28 10.81
CA LEU A 375 0.58 11.40 9.38
C LEU A 375 1.73 11.97 8.55
N PRO A 376 1.90 11.50 7.29
CA PRO A 376 2.82 12.11 6.36
C PRO A 376 2.34 13.52 5.95
N PRO A 377 3.25 14.38 5.45
CA PRO A 377 2.91 15.72 4.99
C PRO A 377 1.77 15.72 3.95
N GLY A 378 0.88 16.70 4.03
CA GLY A 378 -0.25 16.81 3.11
C GLY A 378 -1.45 15.93 3.46
N TYR A 379 -1.51 15.38 4.66
CA TYR A 379 -2.68 14.66 5.19
C TYR A 379 -3.16 15.24 6.51
N GLN A 380 -4.46 15.11 6.74
CA GLN A 380 -5.14 15.58 7.93
C GLN A 380 -5.95 14.45 8.56
N HIS A 381 -5.91 14.38 9.89
CA HIS A 381 -6.63 13.35 10.62
C HIS A 381 -8.16 13.48 10.50
N LEU A 382 -8.85 12.39 10.81
CA LEU A 382 -10.32 12.36 10.85
C LEU A 382 -10.86 13.41 11.83
N HIS A 383 -11.96 14.04 11.43
CA HIS A 383 -12.64 15.12 12.14
C HIS A 383 -11.86 16.44 12.24
N THR A 384 -10.64 16.53 11.68
CA THR A 384 -9.98 17.82 11.46
C THR A 384 -10.90 18.71 10.62
N GLN A 385 -10.97 19.99 10.99
CA GLN A 385 -11.80 20.97 10.31
C GLN A 385 -10.93 22.03 9.67
N LEU A 386 -11.23 22.34 8.43
CA LEU A 386 -10.59 23.40 7.67
C LEU A 386 -11.59 24.53 7.49
N GLN A 387 -11.18 25.75 7.81
CA GLN A 387 -11.91 26.97 7.53
C GLN A 387 -11.31 27.68 6.33
N TYR A 388 -12.17 28.22 5.47
CA TYR A 388 -11.77 28.85 4.22
C TYR A 388 -12.32 30.27 4.12
N GLU A 389 -11.47 31.20 3.70
CA GLU A 389 -11.80 32.58 3.40
C GLU A 389 -11.08 33.03 2.13
N CYS A 390 -11.58 34.08 1.47
CA CYS A 390 -10.85 34.67 0.36
C CYS A 390 -9.77 35.61 0.89
N ILE A 391 -8.60 35.60 0.25
CA ILE A 391 -7.44 36.40 0.71
C ILE A 391 -7.71 37.90 0.62
N SER A 392 -8.57 38.31 -0.32
CA SER A 392 -8.85 39.71 -0.61
C SER A 392 -10.35 40.02 -0.52
N PRO A 393 -10.74 41.20 -0.03
CA PRO A 393 -12.13 41.63 0.09
C PRO A 393 -12.80 41.91 -1.26
N PHE A 394 -12.05 41.88 -2.36
CA PHE A 394 -12.60 41.99 -3.72
C PHE A 394 -13.15 40.65 -4.25
N TYR A 395 -13.01 39.57 -3.48
CA TYR A 395 -13.52 38.26 -3.83
C TYR A 395 -14.55 37.78 -2.81
N ARG A 396 -15.56 37.07 -3.28
CA ARG A 396 -16.52 36.35 -2.45
C ARG A 396 -16.31 34.85 -2.59
N ARG A 397 -16.52 34.15 -1.48
CA ARG A 397 -16.42 32.69 -1.43
C ARG A 397 -17.70 32.05 -1.93
N LEU A 398 -17.57 31.13 -2.89
CA LEU A 398 -18.57 30.12 -3.22
C LEU A 398 -18.16 28.78 -2.61
N GLY A 399 -19.14 27.97 -2.22
CA GLY A 399 -18.89 26.67 -1.56
C GLY A 399 -18.85 26.77 -0.03
N SER A 400 -18.37 25.70 0.61
CA SER A 400 -18.44 25.57 2.06
C SER A 400 -17.41 26.45 2.79
N SER A 401 -17.86 27.19 3.81
CA SER A 401 -16.98 27.99 4.69
C SER A 401 -16.06 27.14 5.56
N ARG A 402 -16.52 25.93 5.89
CA ARG A 402 -15.81 24.96 6.70
C ARG A 402 -16.02 23.57 6.12
N ARG A 403 -14.97 22.77 6.09
CA ARG A 403 -15.00 21.36 5.66
C ARG A 403 -14.40 20.50 6.75
N THR A 404 -14.98 19.33 6.97
CA THR A 404 -14.56 18.37 8.00
C THR A 404 -14.04 17.12 7.32
N CYS A 405 -12.91 16.60 7.77
CA CYS A 405 -12.43 15.29 7.33
C CYS A 405 -13.34 14.19 7.90
N LEU A 406 -14.04 13.46 7.05
CA LEU A 406 -15.01 12.45 7.46
C LEU A 406 -14.34 11.09 7.65
N LYS A 407 -14.96 10.19 8.40
CA LYS A 407 -14.54 8.78 8.57
C LYS A 407 -14.39 8.00 7.24
N THR A 408 -14.93 8.54 6.15
CA THR A 408 -14.76 8.01 4.79
C THR A 408 -13.42 8.37 4.15
N GLY A 409 -12.58 9.19 4.79
CA GLY A 409 -11.34 9.73 4.19
C GLY A 409 -11.59 10.87 3.19
N LYS A 410 -12.82 11.40 3.14
CA LYS A 410 -13.22 12.51 2.24
C LYS A 410 -13.60 13.75 3.03
N TRP A 411 -13.36 14.92 2.44
CA TRP A 411 -13.78 16.21 2.98
C TRP A 411 -15.27 16.45 2.77
N SER A 412 -15.99 16.86 3.82
CA SER A 412 -17.39 17.25 3.74
C SER A 412 -17.59 18.53 2.90
N GLY A 413 -18.84 18.76 2.47
CA GLY A 413 -19.21 20.00 1.78
C GLY A 413 -18.59 20.18 0.39
N ARG A 414 -18.84 21.36 -0.19
CA ARG A 414 -18.35 21.72 -1.54
C ARG A 414 -17.00 22.43 -1.43
N ALA A 415 -16.11 22.16 -2.37
CA ALA A 415 -14.81 22.82 -2.44
C ALA A 415 -14.99 24.35 -2.58
N PRO A 416 -14.27 25.16 -1.79
CA PRO A 416 -14.41 26.60 -1.83
C PRO A 416 -13.69 27.20 -3.04
N VAL A 417 -14.33 28.17 -3.69
CA VAL A 417 -13.75 28.95 -4.79
C VAL A 417 -13.98 30.43 -4.51
N CYS A 418 -12.97 31.25 -4.74
CA CYS A 418 -13.07 32.70 -4.61
C CYS A 418 -13.30 33.32 -6.00
N ILE A 419 -14.45 33.97 -6.17
CA ILE A 419 -14.81 34.66 -7.42
C ILE A 419 -14.83 36.18 -7.18
N PRO A 420 -14.46 36.99 -8.17
CA PRO A 420 -14.48 38.45 -8.01
C PRO A 420 -15.90 38.94 -7.73
N ILE A 421 -15.98 39.95 -6.88
CA ILE A 421 -17.21 40.69 -6.64
C ILE A 421 -17.36 41.70 -7.78
N CYS A 422 -18.47 41.64 -8.51
CA CYS A 422 -18.75 42.58 -9.58
C CYS A 422 -19.44 43.85 -9.05
N GLY A 423 -19.27 44.94 -9.80
CA GLY A 423 -20.06 46.17 -9.71
C GLY A 423 -19.98 46.88 -8.37
N LYS A 424 -18.93 46.69 -7.56
CA LYS A 424 -18.85 47.31 -6.23
C LYS A 424 -18.87 48.83 -6.36
N ALA A 425 -19.94 49.49 -5.92
CA ALA A 425 -19.99 50.94 -5.80
C ALA A 425 -19.27 51.34 -4.52
N GLU A 426 -18.27 52.22 -4.60
CA GLU A 426 -17.77 52.90 -3.40
C GLU A 426 -18.89 53.79 -2.84
N ASN A 427 -18.93 53.99 -1.52
CA ASN A 427 -19.90 54.92 -0.93
C ASN A 427 -19.60 56.35 -1.43
N ILE A 428 -20.34 56.82 -2.43
CA ILE A 428 -20.29 58.19 -2.99
C ILE A 428 -20.89 59.20 -1.98
N THR A 429 -20.74 58.96 -0.67
CA THR A 429 -21.23 59.85 0.40
C THR A 429 -20.14 60.72 1.02
N LEU A 430 -18.90 60.66 0.51
CA LEU A 430 -17.84 61.61 0.87
C LEU A 430 -17.42 62.41 -0.36
N GLN A 431 -17.89 63.65 -0.39
CA GLN A 431 -17.55 64.73 -1.31
C GLN A 431 -16.03 64.84 -1.56
N LYS A 432 -15.54 64.11 -2.57
CA LYS A 432 -14.37 64.51 -3.36
C LYS A 432 -14.81 64.52 -4.81
N THR A 433 -14.55 65.66 -5.44
CA THR A 433 -14.86 66.03 -6.83
C THR A 433 -15.21 64.85 -7.73
N VAL A 434 -16.43 64.88 -8.28
CA VAL A 434 -16.98 63.97 -9.30
C VAL A 434 -15.92 63.64 -10.38
N THR A 435 -15.08 64.61 -10.75
CA THR A 435 -13.95 64.48 -11.69
C THR A 435 -12.82 63.50 -11.30
N SER A 436 -12.77 63.00 -10.08
CA SER A 436 -11.76 62.04 -9.61
C SER A 436 -12.27 60.59 -9.50
N THR A 437 -13.52 60.36 -9.90
CA THR A 437 -14.17 59.04 -9.87
C THR A 437 -13.46 58.09 -10.83
N ARG A 438 -13.10 56.91 -10.32
CA ARG A 438 -12.48 55.85 -11.12
C ARG A 438 -13.50 54.79 -11.48
N TRP A 439 -13.28 54.15 -12.62
CA TRP A 439 -14.20 53.17 -13.20
C TRP A 439 -13.45 51.83 -13.37
N PRO A 440 -13.45 50.95 -12.35
CA PRO A 440 -12.55 49.79 -12.30
C PRO A 440 -12.77 48.74 -13.39
N TRP A 441 -13.94 48.71 -14.00
CA TRP A 441 -14.25 47.80 -15.11
C TRP A 441 -13.93 48.39 -16.48
N GLN A 442 -13.55 49.67 -16.56
CA GLN A 442 -13.25 50.31 -17.82
C GLN A 442 -12.01 49.68 -18.47
N ALA A 443 -12.18 49.24 -19.71
CA ALA A 443 -11.13 48.70 -20.54
C ALA A 443 -10.83 49.63 -21.72
N ALA A 444 -9.57 49.96 -21.91
CA ALA A 444 -9.10 50.69 -23.08
C ALA A 444 -8.67 49.70 -24.17
N ILE A 445 -9.24 49.83 -25.37
CA ILE A 445 -8.97 48.96 -26.51
C ILE A 445 -8.09 49.72 -27.50
N TYR A 446 -6.88 49.20 -27.73
CA TYR A 446 -5.92 49.79 -28.65
C TYR A 446 -5.81 48.96 -29.92
N ARG A 447 -5.62 49.62 -31.07
CA ARG A 447 -5.33 49.02 -32.37
C ARG A 447 -3.97 49.50 -32.89
N THR A 448 -3.21 48.60 -33.54
CA THR A 448 -1.98 49.00 -34.23
C THR A 448 -2.28 49.80 -35.51
N ALA A 449 -1.52 50.85 -35.78
CA ALA A 449 -1.67 51.69 -36.98
C ALA A 449 -1.24 51.02 -38.31
N ASN A 450 -1.06 49.69 -38.34
CA ASN A 450 -0.62 48.97 -39.54
C ASN A 450 -1.74 48.97 -40.59
N GLY A 451 -1.67 49.89 -41.56
CA GLY A 451 -2.64 50.01 -42.65
C GLY A 451 -3.28 51.40 -42.79
N VAL A 452 -3.07 52.32 -41.84
CA VAL A 452 -3.55 53.72 -41.96
C VAL A 452 -2.50 54.53 -42.72
N LYS A 453 -2.83 54.95 -43.96
CA LYS A 453 -2.03 55.91 -44.73
C LYS A 453 -2.26 57.32 -44.18
N GLU A 454 -1.66 57.64 -43.03
CA GLU A 454 -1.57 59.02 -42.54
C GLU A 454 -0.10 59.41 -42.33
N ASN A 455 0.31 60.54 -42.91
CA ASN A 455 1.69 61.04 -42.93
C ASN A 455 2.26 61.46 -41.55
N SER A 456 1.53 61.20 -40.45
CA SER A 456 1.80 61.75 -39.12
C SER A 456 1.98 60.71 -38.01
N LEU A 457 1.68 59.42 -38.25
CA LEU A 457 1.75 58.36 -37.24
C LEU A 457 2.91 57.37 -37.51
N ARG A 458 3.75 57.16 -36.49
CA ARG A 458 4.87 56.19 -36.58
C ARG A 458 4.33 54.79 -36.86
N LYS A 459 4.90 54.10 -37.85
CA LYS A 459 4.60 52.70 -38.19
C LYS A 459 4.73 51.84 -36.93
N GLY A 460 3.65 51.15 -36.54
CA GLY A 460 3.61 50.33 -35.31
C GLY A 460 3.13 51.04 -34.04
N ALA A 461 2.65 52.28 -34.11
CA ALA A 461 2.03 52.96 -32.96
C ALA A 461 0.69 52.32 -32.57
N TRP A 462 0.40 52.29 -31.26
CA TRP A 462 -0.88 51.85 -30.71
C TRP A 462 -1.81 53.05 -30.55
N ILE A 463 -3.01 52.96 -31.10
CA ILE A 463 -4.02 54.03 -31.06
C ILE A 463 -5.21 53.53 -30.23
N LEU A 464 -5.65 54.32 -29.26
CA LEU A 464 -6.88 54.05 -28.51
C LEU A 464 -8.06 54.19 -29.46
N ILE A 465 -8.81 53.12 -29.68
CA ILE A 465 -9.93 53.09 -30.62
C ILE A 465 -11.29 53.01 -29.94
N CYS A 466 -11.38 52.32 -28.79
CA CYS A 466 -12.65 52.06 -28.13
C CYS A 466 -12.50 51.85 -26.63
N SER A 467 -13.66 51.89 -25.98
CA SER A 467 -13.86 51.50 -24.59
C SER A 467 -14.61 50.18 -24.49
N GLY A 468 -14.31 49.39 -23.47
CA GLY A 468 -15.02 48.16 -23.14
C GLY A 468 -15.22 47.99 -21.64
N ALA A 469 -15.97 46.95 -21.25
CA ALA A 469 -16.26 46.63 -19.86
C ALA A 469 -15.73 45.25 -19.48
N LEU A 470 -14.90 45.17 -18.45
CA LEU A 470 -14.49 43.92 -17.83
C LEU A 470 -15.70 43.27 -17.13
N VAL A 471 -16.06 42.05 -17.52
CA VAL A 471 -17.21 41.32 -16.92
C VAL A 471 -16.77 40.15 -16.04
N ASN A 472 -15.55 39.63 -16.24
CA ASN A 472 -14.88 38.72 -15.32
C ASN A 472 -13.34 38.87 -15.45
N GLU A 473 -12.55 38.04 -14.77
CA GLU A 473 -11.08 38.16 -14.78
C GLU A 473 -10.42 37.88 -16.14
N ARG A 474 -11.18 37.44 -17.16
CA ARG A 474 -10.66 37.00 -18.47
C ARG A 474 -11.50 37.48 -19.66
N THR A 475 -12.50 38.31 -19.46
CA THR A 475 -13.47 38.64 -20.50
C THR A 475 -13.85 40.10 -20.44
N VAL A 476 -13.74 40.77 -21.59
CA VAL A 476 -14.16 42.16 -21.81
C VAL A 476 -15.25 42.17 -22.86
N VAL A 477 -16.33 42.89 -22.59
CA VAL A 477 -17.42 43.15 -23.54
C VAL A 477 -17.17 44.51 -24.20
N VAL A 478 -17.31 44.56 -25.52
CA VAL A 478 -17.02 45.74 -26.35
C VAL A 478 -18.04 45.81 -27.50
N ALA A 479 -18.21 46.96 -28.13
CA ALA A 479 -18.96 47.04 -29.38
C ALA A 479 -18.26 46.24 -30.50
N ALA A 480 -19.03 45.60 -31.38
CA ALA A 480 -18.47 44.76 -32.44
C ALA A 480 -17.68 45.58 -33.47
N HIS A 481 -18.15 46.78 -33.82
CA HIS A 481 -17.47 47.68 -34.75
C HIS A 481 -16.05 48.06 -34.30
N CYS A 482 -15.75 47.96 -33.00
CA CYS A 482 -14.41 48.20 -32.44
C CYS A 482 -13.40 47.11 -32.77
N VAL A 483 -13.88 45.91 -33.11
CA VAL A 483 -13.05 44.71 -33.29
C VAL A 483 -13.21 44.07 -34.66
N THR A 484 -13.92 44.74 -35.57
CA THR A 484 -14.05 44.36 -36.97
C THR A 484 -13.43 45.42 -37.90
N ASP A 485 -13.23 45.06 -39.16
CA ASP A 485 -12.96 46.05 -40.20
C ASP A 485 -14.18 46.95 -40.42
N LEU A 486 -13.92 48.23 -40.72
CA LEU A 486 -14.95 49.25 -40.91
C LEU A 486 -15.99 48.79 -41.94
N GLY A 487 -17.27 48.76 -41.53
CA GLY A 487 -18.39 48.36 -42.39
C GLY A 487 -18.42 46.87 -42.74
N LYS A 488 -17.68 46.01 -42.02
CA LYS A 488 -17.57 44.57 -42.29
C LYS A 488 -17.74 43.73 -41.02
N THR A 489 -18.03 42.45 -41.23
CA THR A 489 -18.08 41.42 -40.16
C THR A 489 -16.74 40.71 -39.95
N ILE A 490 -15.70 41.09 -40.71
CA ILE A 490 -14.37 40.49 -40.63
C ILE A 490 -13.69 40.94 -39.34
N VAL A 491 -13.36 39.98 -38.48
CA VAL A 491 -12.72 40.22 -37.17
C VAL A 491 -11.25 40.56 -37.33
N LEU A 492 -10.79 41.57 -36.59
CA LEU A 492 -9.38 41.96 -36.54
C LEU A 492 -8.50 40.86 -35.93
N LYS A 493 -7.22 40.82 -36.33
CA LYS A 493 -6.28 39.86 -35.74
C LYS A 493 -6.04 40.20 -34.27
N THR A 494 -5.97 39.19 -33.42
CA THR A 494 -5.71 39.37 -31.98
C THR A 494 -4.39 40.09 -31.67
N ALA A 495 -3.38 39.96 -32.54
CA ALA A 495 -2.10 40.64 -32.43
C ALA A 495 -2.15 42.14 -32.77
N GLU A 496 -3.18 42.58 -33.49
CA GLU A 496 -3.40 43.99 -33.85
C GLU A 496 -4.16 44.75 -32.77
N LEU A 497 -4.67 44.05 -31.75
CA LEU A 497 -5.44 44.61 -30.65
C LEU A 497 -4.75 44.38 -29.30
N LYS A 498 -4.93 45.33 -28.39
CA LYS A 498 -4.41 45.27 -27.02
C LYS A 498 -5.47 45.81 -26.06
N VAL A 499 -5.65 45.12 -24.92
CA VAL A 499 -6.55 45.57 -23.84
C VAL A 499 -5.73 46.11 -22.69
N VAL A 500 -6.10 47.28 -22.19
CA VAL A 500 -5.48 47.88 -21.00
C VAL A 500 -6.54 48.19 -19.94
N LEU A 501 -6.32 47.69 -18.72
CA LEU A 501 -7.18 47.93 -17.56
C LEU A 501 -6.49 48.84 -16.53
N GLY A 502 -7.28 49.48 -15.66
CA GLY A 502 -6.78 50.28 -14.54
C GLY A 502 -6.30 51.68 -14.91
N LYS A 503 -6.55 52.11 -16.15
CA LYS A 503 -6.26 53.46 -16.64
C LYS A 503 -7.23 54.49 -16.08
N PHE A 504 -6.74 55.68 -15.81
CA PHE A 504 -7.53 56.87 -15.53
C PHE A 504 -7.22 57.97 -16.55
N TYR A 505 -5.93 58.18 -16.83
CA TYR A 505 -5.48 59.06 -17.91
C TYR A 505 -5.54 58.34 -19.26
N ARG A 506 -5.83 59.10 -20.32
CA ARG A 506 -5.74 58.62 -21.70
C ARG A 506 -4.30 58.18 -22.00
N ASP A 507 -3.33 58.98 -21.59
CA ASP A 507 -1.91 58.70 -21.76
C ASP A 507 -1.40 57.61 -20.81
N ASP A 508 -0.44 56.79 -21.26
CA ASP A 508 0.05 55.62 -20.51
C ASP A 508 1.07 56.00 -19.41
N ASP A 509 1.88 57.05 -19.63
CA ASP A 509 3.04 57.43 -18.81
C ASP A 509 2.69 57.75 -17.33
N ARG A 510 1.43 58.08 -17.03
CA ARG A 510 0.99 58.56 -15.72
C ARG A 510 0.45 57.47 -14.79
N ASP A 511 -0.06 56.37 -15.34
CA ASP A 511 -0.71 55.29 -14.58
C ASP A 511 0.13 54.00 -14.52
N GLU A 512 1.40 54.05 -14.97
CA GLU A 512 2.29 52.90 -15.26
C GLU A 512 2.29 51.79 -14.18
N LYS A 513 2.22 52.14 -12.89
CA LYS A 513 2.24 51.17 -11.78
C LYS A 513 0.93 50.40 -11.58
N THR A 514 -0.18 50.86 -12.14
CA THR A 514 -1.52 50.32 -11.91
C THR A 514 -2.22 49.81 -13.17
N ILE A 515 -1.66 50.12 -14.34
CA ILE A 515 -2.15 49.60 -15.61
C ILE A 515 -1.84 48.12 -15.77
N GLN A 516 -2.76 47.40 -16.40
CA GLN A 516 -2.57 46.01 -16.76
C GLN A 516 -2.70 45.87 -18.27
N ASN A 517 -1.58 45.61 -18.94
CA ASN A 517 -1.55 45.30 -20.36
C ASN A 517 -1.86 43.82 -20.55
N LEU A 518 -3.00 43.50 -21.14
CA LEU A 518 -3.49 42.13 -21.27
C LEU A 518 -3.56 41.72 -22.74
N ARG A 519 -2.98 40.56 -23.05
CA ARG A 519 -3.05 39.98 -24.40
C ARG A 519 -4.39 39.31 -24.63
N ILE A 520 -4.77 39.27 -25.89
CA ILE A 520 -6.05 38.72 -26.35
C ILE A 520 -5.82 37.30 -26.85
N SER A 521 -6.63 36.35 -26.37
CA SER A 521 -6.64 34.97 -26.86
C SER A 521 -7.61 34.77 -28.02
N ALA A 522 -8.79 35.40 -27.96
CA ALA A 522 -9.82 35.30 -28.99
C ALA A 522 -10.74 36.52 -28.99
N ILE A 523 -11.36 36.78 -30.13
CA ILE A 523 -12.40 37.79 -30.31
C ILE A 523 -13.61 37.08 -30.88
N ILE A 524 -14.77 37.29 -30.26
CA ILE A 524 -16.03 36.63 -30.62
C ILE A 524 -17.06 37.73 -30.86
N VAL A 525 -17.38 37.96 -32.13
CA VAL A 525 -18.43 38.89 -32.55
C VAL A 525 -19.79 38.19 -32.48
N HIS A 526 -20.85 38.90 -32.09
CA HIS A 526 -22.19 38.33 -32.10
C HIS A 526 -22.59 37.90 -33.53
N PRO A 527 -23.18 36.71 -33.73
CA PRO A 527 -23.47 36.19 -35.07
C PRO A 527 -24.45 37.05 -35.87
N ASN A 528 -25.32 37.79 -35.18
CA ASN A 528 -26.30 38.69 -35.82
C ASN A 528 -25.78 40.13 -35.97
N TYR A 529 -24.48 40.37 -35.76
CA TYR A 529 -23.92 41.71 -35.93
C TYR A 529 -24.05 42.16 -37.39
N ASP A 530 -24.80 43.24 -37.60
CA ASP A 530 -24.96 43.90 -38.89
C ASP A 530 -24.13 45.19 -38.92
N PRO A 531 -23.05 45.29 -39.71
CA PRO A 531 -22.21 46.48 -39.74
C PRO A 531 -22.81 47.66 -40.51
N ILE A 532 -23.93 47.47 -41.22
CA ILE A 532 -24.64 48.52 -41.95
C ILE A 532 -25.64 49.20 -41.02
N LEU A 533 -26.47 48.41 -40.34
CA LEU A 533 -27.45 48.92 -39.38
C LEU A 533 -26.87 49.17 -37.98
N LEU A 534 -25.67 48.66 -37.71
CA LEU A 534 -25.08 48.54 -36.37
C LEU A 534 -25.97 47.77 -35.38
N ASP A 535 -26.83 46.88 -35.90
CA ASP A 535 -27.64 46.00 -35.05
C ASP A 535 -26.80 44.89 -34.43
N SER A 536 -27.14 44.51 -33.21
CA SER A 536 -26.37 43.56 -32.41
C SER A 536 -24.88 43.89 -32.34
N ASP A 537 -24.54 45.18 -32.24
CA ASP A 537 -23.17 45.70 -32.17
C ASP A 537 -22.52 45.41 -30.82
N ILE A 538 -22.20 44.13 -30.61
CA ILE A 538 -21.58 43.59 -29.41
C ILE A 538 -20.61 42.46 -29.74
N ALA A 539 -19.47 42.47 -29.06
CA ALA A 539 -18.44 41.46 -29.16
C ALA A 539 -17.80 41.18 -27.79
N ILE A 540 -17.15 40.02 -27.71
CA ILE A 540 -16.42 39.56 -26.53
C ILE A 540 -14.95 39.41 -26.89
N ILE A 541 -14.11 40.04 -26.08
CA ILE A 541 -12.66 39.84 -26.10
C ILE A 541 -12.29 38.89 -24.95
N LYS A 542 -11.74 37.73 -25.31
CA LYS A 542 -11.15 36.78 -24.37
C LYS A 542 -9.70 37.13 -24.10
N LEU A 543 -9.35 37.25 -22.84
CA LEU A 543 -8.01 37.61 -22.38
C LEU A 543 -7.18 36.35 -22.13
N LEU A 544 -5.99 36.30 -22.73
CA LEU A 544 -4.99 35.28 -22.48
C LEU A 544 -4.43 35.42 -21.05
N ASP A 545 -4.10 36.66 -20.68
CA ASP A 545 -3.59 37.02 -19.37
C ASP A 545 -4.76 37.30 -18.40
N LYS A 546 -4.70 36.72 -17.19
CA LYS A 546 -5.73 36.92 -16.16
C LYS A 546 -5.60 38.32 -15.54
N ALA A 547 -6.68 39.09 -15.55
CA ALA A 547 -6.74 40.39 -14.87
C ALA A 547 -6.57 40.23 -13.35
N ARG A 548 -5.66 41.01 -12.76
CA ARG A 548 -5.41 41.04 -11.32
C ARG A 548 -6.40 41.99 -10.65
N ILE A 549 -7.37 41.44 -9.93
CA ILE A 549 -8.41 42.24 -9.28
C ILE A 549 -7.83 43.08 -8.15
N SER A 550 -8.16 44.37 -8.14
CA SER A 550 -7.68 45.37 -7.19
C SER A 550 -8.72 46.48 -6.99
N SER A 551 -8.40 47.53 -6.25
CA SER A 551 -9.27 48.73 -6.18
C SER A 551 -9.46 49.42 -7.53
N ARG A 552 -8.55 49.22 -8.50
CA ARG A 552 -8.57 49.88 -9.82
C ARG A 552 -9.02 48.98 -10.96
N VAL A 553 -9.11 47.67 -10.72
CA VAL A 553 -9.51 46.68 -11.72
C VAL A 553 -10.51 45.73 -11.08
N GLN A 554 -11.78 45.83 -11.46
CA GLN A 554 -12.88 44.99 -10.97
C GLN A 554 -13.90 44.79 -12.07
N PRO A 555 -14.61 43.66 -12.13
CA PRO A 555 -15.62 43.46 -13.15
C PRO A 555 -16.90 44.25 -12.86
N ILE A 556 -17.64 44.65 -13.90
CA ILE A 556 -19.01 45.14 -13.80
C ILE A 556 -19.99 43.95 -13.76
N CYS A 557 -21.15 44.12 -13.12
CA CYS A 557 -22.18 43.09 -13.14
C CYS A 557 -22.96 43.11 -14.47
N LEU A 558 -23.56 41.99 -14.85
CA LEU A 558 -24.53 41.92 -15.94
C LEU A 558 -25.95 42.01 -15.36
N SER A 559 -26.79 42.87 -15.92
CA SER A 559 -28.19 43.04 -15.48
C SER A 559 -29.03 41.79 -15.74
N SER A 560 -30.08 41.56 -14.93
CA SER A 560 -31.10 40.54 -15.19
C SER A 560 -32.47 41.18 -15.40
N SER A 561 -33.35 40.55 -16.19
CA SER A 561 -34.72 41.06 -16.42
C SER A 561 -35.56 41.19 -15.13
N GLN A 562 -35.20 40.44 -14.08
CA GLN A 562 -35.81 40.52 -12.74
C GLN A 562 -35.36 41.74 -11.92
N ASP A 563 -34.29 42.42 -12.33
CA ASP A 563 -33.66 43.51 -11.56
C ASP A 563 -34.20 44.90 -11.95
N LEU A 564 -34.98 44.97 -13.04
CA LEU A 564 -35.55 46.19 -13.63
C LEU A 564 -37.04 46.34 -13.26
N THR A 565 -37.37 46.26 -11.97
CA THR A 565 -38.75 46.38 -11.46
C THR A 565 -39.24 47.84 -11.36
N SER A 566 -38.35 48.82 -11.44
CA SER A 566 -38.66 50.25 -11.50
C SER A 566 -38.92 50.71 -12.94
N SER A 567 -39.85 51.65 -13.14
CA SER A 567 -40.05 52.33 -14.42
C SER A 567 -38.71 52.81 -14.99
N THR A 568 -38.43 52.42 -16.24
CA THR A 568 -37.18 52.67 -16.96
C THR A 568 -36.84 54.17 -17.06
N GLU A 569 -37.85 55.04 -16.87
CA GLU A 569 -37.78 56.49 -17.02
C GLU A 569 -37.00 57.22 -15.90
N ASP A 570 -36.87 56.62 -14.70
CA ASP A 570 -36.15 57.23 -13.57
C ASP A 570 -34.70 56.74 -13.41
N LEU A 571 -34.22 55.87 -14.32
CA LEU A 571 -32.89 55.29 -14.24
C LEU A 571 -31.84 56.27 -14.74
N LYS A 572 -30.98 56.74 -13.84
CA LYS A 572 -29.78 57.53 -14.18
C LYS A 572 -28.72 56.60 -14.79
N ILE A 573 -28.53 56.68 -16.10
CA ILE A 573 -27.52 55.91 -16.83
C ILE A 573 -26.23 56.71 -16.85
N MET A 574 -25.15 56.14 -16.32
CA MET A 574 -23.82 56.73 -16.37
C MET A 574 -23.05 56.22 -17.59
N VAL A 575 -22.55 57.11 -18.43
CA VAL A 575 -21.72 56.76 -19.59
C VAL A 575 -20.29 57.19 -19.34
N THR A 576 -19.31 56.31 -19.61
CA THR A 576 -17.88 56.56 -19.37
C THR A 576 -17.01 56.14 -20.56
N GLY A 577 -16.03 56.97 -20.90
CA GLY A 577 -15.14 56.73 -22.04
C GLY A 577 -14.00 57.74 -22.14
N TRP A 578 -13.01 57.46 -22.98
CA TRP A 578 -11.92 58.39 -23.31
C TRP A 578 -12.12 58.94 -24.70
N LYS A 579 -11.68 60.18 -24.95
CA LYS A 579 -11.73 60.76 -26.30
C LYS A 579 -10.88 59.89 -27.24
N VAL A 580 -11.48 59.33 -28.29
CA VAL A 580 -10.79 58.49 -29.29
C VAL A 580 -10.01 59.39 -30.24
N LEU A 581 -10.65 60.45 -30.73
CA LEU A 581 -10.12 61.41 -31.70
C LEU A 581 -9.40 62.60 -31.03
N ALA A 582 -8.23 62.35 -30.42
CA ALA A 582 -7.38 63.41 -29.86
C ALA A 582 -6.05 63.52 -30.63
N ASP A 583 -5.72 64.72 -31.12
CA ASP A 583 -4.43 65.01 -31.74
C ASP A 583 -3.34 65.03 -30.65
N ILE A 584 -2.21 64.36 -30.90
CA ILE A 584 -1.03 64.35 -30.02
C ILE A 584 -0.51 65.77 -29.77
N LYS A 585 -0.78 66.71 -30.70
CA LYS A 585 -0.41 68.13 -30.59
C LYS A 585 -1.35 68.94 -29.69
N ASP A 586 -2.47 68.40 -29.24
CA ASP A 586 -3.40 69.11 -28.35
C ASP A 586 -2.70 69.35 -26.99
N PRO A 587 -2.61 70.60 -26.49
CA PRO A 587 -1.99 70.91 -25.21
C PRO A 587 -2.62 70.16 -24.02
N GLY A 588 -3.87 69.68 -24.15
CA GLY A 588 -4.56 68.86 -23.16
C GLY A 588 -4.26 67.36 -23.21
N TYR A 589 -3.58 66.86 -24.26
CA TYR A 589 -3.46 65.41 -24.56
C TYR A 589 -2.94 64.57 -23.39
N LYS A 590 -1.88 65.02 -22.71
CA LYS A 590 -1.24 64.29 -21.60
C LYS A 590 -2.04 64.31 -20.29
N ASN A 591 -2.95 65.27 -20.14
CA ASN A 591 -3.77 65.44 -18.94
C ASN A 591 -5.24 65.04 -19.17
N ASP A 592 -5.60 64.55 -20.36
CA ASP A 592 -6.96 64.10 -20.67
C ASP A 592 -7.29 62.85 -19.83
N THR A 593 -8.34 62.96 -19.03
CA THR A 593 -8.83 61.89 -18.16
C THR A 593 -10.02 61.20 -18.79
N ILE A 594 -10.42 60.08 -18.21
CA ILE A 594 -11.72 59.49 -18.53
C ILE A 594 -12.83 60.54 -18.37
N ARG A 595 -13.73 60.59 -19.35
CA ARG A 595 -14.91 61.45 -19.38
C ARG A 595 -16.12 60.65 -18.95
N MET A 596 -17.09 61.36 -18.40
CA MET A 596 -18.33 60.76 -17.96
C MET A 596 -19.50 61.73 -18.00
N GLY A 597 -20.70 61.19 -18.04
CA GLY A 597 -21.92 61.97 -18.00
C GLY A 597 -23.13 61.10 -17.74
N VAL A 598 -24.17 61.71 -17.18
CA VAL A 598 -25.46 61.04 -17.01
C VAL A 598 -26.28 61.25 -18.26
N VAL A 599 -26.87 60.16 -18.76
CA VAL A 599 -27.80 60.17 -19.89
C VAL A 599 -29.16 59.63 -19.46
N ARG A 600 -30.21 60.10 -20.12
CA ARG A 600 -31.58 59.61 -19.97
C ARG A 600 -32.00 58.90 -21.23
N MET A 601 -32.67 57.76 -21.07
CA MET A 601 -33.25 57.03 -22.19
C MET A 601 -34.32 57.88 -22.87
N VAL A 602 -34.36 57.84 -24.19
CA VAL A 602 -35.33 58.56 -25.02
C VAL A 602 -36.13 57.55 -25.82
N ASP A 603 -37.38 57.89 -26.12
CA ASP A 603 -38.24 57.10 -26.99
C ASP A 603 -37.60 56.89 -28.38
N SER A 604 -37.72 55.68 -28.92
CA SER A 604 -37.11 55.32 -30.19
C SER A 604 -37.64 56.15 -31.36
N LEU A 605 -38.92 56.49 -31.37
CA LEU A 605 -39.53 57.26 -32.45
C LEU A 605 -38.99 58.70 -32.48
N LEU A 606 -38.87 59.32 -31.30
CA LEU A 606 -38.24 60.65 -31.20
C LEU A 606 -36.78 60.60 -31.66
N CYS A 607 -36.09 59.48 -31.39
CA CYS A 607 -34.74 59.29 -31.85
C CYS A 607 -34.65 59.28 -33.38
N GLU A 608 -35.47 58.46 -34.03
CA GLU A 608 -35.51 58.34 -35.49
C GLU A 608 -35.86 59.67 -36.17
N GLN A 609 -36.86 60.39 -35.64
CA GLN A 609 -37.28 61.69 -36.16
C GLN A 609 -36.14 62.72 -36.17
N GLN A 610 -35.34 62.83 -35.10
CA GLN A 610 -34.25 63.80 -35.04
C GLN A 610 -33.17 63.53 -36.11
N TYR A 611 -32.88 62.26 -36.36
CA TYR A 611 -31.92 61.87 -37.39
C TYR A 611 -32.50 62.09 -38.80
N GLU A 612 -33.78 61.77 -39.01
CA GLU A 612 -34.48 62.02 -40.27
C GLU A 612 -34.53 63.52 -40.62
N ASP A 613 -34.80 64.38 -39.64
CA ASP A 613 -34.75 65.85 -39.79
C ASP A 613 -33.35 66.35 -40.22
N SER A 614 -32.31 65.61 -39.87
CA SER A 614 -30.92 65.88 -40.26
C SER A 614 -30.52 65.19 -41.58
N GLY A 615 -31.45 64.53 -42.26
CA GLY A 615 -31.23 63.81 -43.52
C GLY A 615 -30.52 62.45 -43.36
N ILE A 616 -30.49 61.90 -42.13
CA ILE A 616 -29.85 60.63 -41.81
C ILE A 616 -30.94 59.61 -41.48
N GLN A 617 -31.08 58.55 -42.28
CA GLN A 617 -32.03 57.50 -41.98
C GLN A 617 -31.42 56.49 -41.00
N VAL A 618 -32.04 56.35 -39.83
CA VAL A 618 -31.66 55.36 -38.80
C VAL A 618 -32.86 54.49 -38.44
N SER A 619 -32.61 53.28 -37.95
CA SER A 619 -33.65 52.37 -37.48
C SER A 619 -33.26 51.82 -36.11
N ILE A 620 -34.08 52.06 -35.10
CA ILE A 620 -33.81 51.62 -33.72
C ILE A 620 -34.42 50.24 -33.51
N THR A 621 -33.57 49.23 -33.37
CA THR A 621 -34.02 47.86 -33.11
C THR A 621 -34.23 47.59 -31.63
N ASP A 622 -34.84 46.44 -31.30
CA ASP A 622 -34.98 45.96 -29.92
C ASP A 622 -33.64 45.77 -29.19
N SER A 623 -32.55 45.62 -29.94
CA SER A 623 -31.19 45.48 -29.40
C SER A 623 -30.53 46.82 -29.08
N MET A 624 -31.17 47.94 -29.40
CA MET A 624 -30.65 49.29 -29.20
C MET A 624 -31.50 50.13 -28.26
N PHE A 625 -30.91 51.15 -27.65
CA PHE A 625 -31.65 52.27 -27.07
C PHE A 625 -31.00 53.60 -27.44
N CYS A 626 -31.81 54.65 -27.52
CA CYS A 626 -31.31 56.01 -27.63
C CYS A 626 -31.26 56.68 -26.26
N ALA A 627 -30.28 57.53 -26.07
CA ALA A 627 -30.21 58.37 -24.89
C ALA A 627 -29.65 59.75 -25.22
N LYS A 628 -30.06 60.74 -24.42
CA LYS A 628 -29.59 62.12 -24.48
C LYS A 628 -28.93 62.51 -23.16
N GLN A 629 -28.06 63.52 -23.19
CA GLN A 629 -27.40 63.98 -21.98
C GLN A 629 -28.40 64.65 -21.03
N ASP A 630 -28.25 64.39 -19.73
CA ASP A 630 -29.08 65.02 -18.72
C ASP A 630 -28.57 66.43 -18.38
N HIS A 631 -29.30 67.46 -18.79
CA HIS A 631 -28.94 68.87 -18.52
C HIS A 631 -28.82 69.20 -17.02
N THR A 632 -29.44 68.42 -16.14
CA THR A 632 -29.43 68.64 -14.69
C THR A 632 -28.23 67.99 -13.99
N ALA A 633 -27.46 67.15 -14.70
CA ALA A 633 -26.33 66.42 -14.17
C ALA A 633 -25.02 66.84 -14.84
N PHE A 634 -23.90 66.67 -14.13
CA PHE A 634 -22.58 66.91 -14.70
C PHE A 634 -22.31 65.94 -15.86
N SER A 635 -21.87 66.49 -16.99
CA SER A 635 -21.42 65.73 -18.16
C SER A 635 -20.24 66.44 -18.82
N ASN A 636 -19.15 65.71 -19.04
CA ASN A 636 -18.02 66.15 -19.88
C ASN A 636 -17.71 65.13 -21.00
N ILE A 637 -18.59 64.14 -21.16
CA ILE A 637 -18.49 63.09 -22.19
C ILE A 637 -19.15 63.53 -23.48
N CYS A 638 -18.60 63.06 -24.59
CA CYS A 638 -19.24 63.12 -25.88
C CYS A 638 -19.34 61.71 -26.43
N PRO A 639 -20.49 61.01 -26.29
CA PRO A 639 -20.60 59.60 -26.67
C PRO A 639 -20.10 59.32 -28.09
N ALA A 640 -20.46 60.18 -29.05
CA ALA A 640 -20.02 60.08 -30.44
C ALA A 640 -18.48 60.18 -30.64
N GLU A 641 -17.75 60.88 -29.76
CA GLU A 641 -16.28 61.04 -29.88
C GLU A 641 -15.47 60.12 -28.95
N THR A 642 -16.09 59.67 -27.85
CA THR A 642 -15.40 58.87 -26.83
C THR A 642 -15.60 57.37 -27.00
N GLY A 643 -16.66 56.97 -27.71
CA GLY A 643 -17.28 55.69 -27.45
C GLY A 643 -17.60 55.56 -25.94
N GLY A 644 -17.81 54.35 -25.45
CA GLY A 644 -17.97 54.18 -24.02
C GLY A 644 -18.82 53.01 -23.60
N ILE A 645 -18.96 52.90 -22.30
CA ILE A 645 -19.84 51.94 -21.64
C ILE A 645 -20.92 52.72 -20.93
N ALA A 646 -22.15 52.21 -20.98
CA ALA A 646 -23.28 52.72 -20.24
C ALA A 646 -23.57 51.76 -19.08
N ALA A 647 -23.62 52.29 -17.87
CA ALA A 647 -23.80 51.53 -16.64
C ALA A 647 -24.89 52.15 -15.75
N ILE A 648 -25.57 51.31 -14.99
CA ILE A 648 -26.61 51.70 -14.04
C ILE A 648 -26.32 51.15 -12.66
N THR A 649 -26.76 51.85 -11.61
CA THR A 649 -26.70 51.34 -10.23
C THR A 649 -28.03 50.71 -9.84
N LEU A 650 -28.00 49.44 -9.43
CA LEU A 650 -29.16 48.71 -8.93
C LEU A 650 -28.90 48.20 -7.50
N PRO A 651 -29.92 48.12 -6.63
CA PRO A 651 -29.78 47.51 -5.32
C PRO A 651 -29.43 46.02 -5.42
N GLY A 652 -28.55 45.52 -4.57
CA GLY A 652 -28.16 44.11 -4.57
C GLY A 652 -29.30 43.18 -4.11
N LYS A 653 -29.46 42.01 -4.78
CA LYS A 653 -30.46 40.98 -4.41
C LYS A 653 -30.36 40.46 -2.97
N ALA A 654 -29.19 40.53 -2.35
CA ALA A 654 -28.90 39.94 -1.04
C ALA A 654 -28.38 40.95 0.00
N SER A 655 -28.18 42.22 -0.40
CA SER A 655 -27.76 43.30 0.48
C SER A 655 -28.29 44.63 -0.07
N PRO A 656 -28.61 45.62 0.79
CA PRO A 656 -29.04 46.95 0.34
C PRO A 656 -27.92 47.75 -0.36
N GLU A 657 -26.73 47.17 -0.54
CA GLU A 657 -25.61 47.79 -1.22
C GLU A 657 -25.89 47.93 -2.72
N LEU A 658 -25.71 49.15 -3.24
CA LEU A 658 -25.83 49.43 -4.67
C LEU A 658 -24.69 48.78 -5.45
N ARG A 659 -25.01 48.23 -6.62
CA ARG A 659 -24.05 47.63 -7.56
C ARG A 659 -24.21 48.17 -8.97
N TRP A 660 -23.08 48.42 -9.62
CA TRP A 660 -23.01 48.80 -11.02
C TRP A 660 -23.23 47.61 -11.95
N HIS A 661 -24.16 47.79 -12.89
CA HIS A 661 -24.48 46.82 -13.91
C HIS A 661 -24.30 47.43 -15.30
N LEU A 662 -23.82 46.62 -16.23
CA LEU A 662 -23.68 47.00 -17.63
C LEU A 662 -25.06 47.12 -18.26
N MET A 663 -25.39 48.33 -18.71
CA MET A 663 -26.65 48.63 -19.41
C MET A 663 -26.46 48.58 -20.92
N GLY A 664 -25.34 49.10 -21.42
CA GLY A 664 -25.06 49.10 -22.85
C GLY A 664 -23.68 49.58 -23.23
N LEU A 665 -23.46 49.66 -24.53
CA LEU A 665 -22.21 50.09 -25.17
C LEU A 665 -22.56 51.20 -26.15
N VAL A 666 -21.75 52.25 -26.21
CA VAL A 666 -21.93 53.30 -27.23
C VAL A 666 -21.68 52.69 -28.61
N SER A 667 -22.64 52.84 -29.52
CA SER A 667 -22.59 52.25 -30.86
C SER A 667 -22.41 53.32 -31.93
N TRP A 668 -23.29 54.33 -31.96
CA TRP A 668 -23.28 55.38 -32.99
C TRP A 668 -23.86 56.71 -32.49
N GLY A 669 -23.60 57.77 -33.24
CA GLY A 669 -24.03 59.14 -32.94
C GLY A 669 -23.77 60.09 -34.11
N TYR A 670 -24.08 61.38 -33.94
CA TYR A 670 -23.79 62.41 -34.94
C TYR A 670 -22.29 62.65 -35.13
N ASP A 671 -21.90 62.97 -36.37
CA ASP A 671 -20.52 63.26 -36.73
C ASP A 671 -20.01 64.56 -36.08
N LYS A 672 -19.06 64.43 -35.14
CA LYS A 672 -18.22 65.51 -34.56
C LYS A 672 -18.97 66.68 -33.91
N THR A 673 -20.28 66.57 -33.71
CA THR A 673 -21.08 67.58 -33.03
C THR A 673 -21.48 67.09 -31.65
N CYS A 674 -20.86 67.67 -30.63
CA CYS A 674 -21.25 67.41 -29.25
C CYS A 674 -22.28 68.43 -28.80
N SER A 675 -23.55 68.02 -28.69
CA SER A 675 -24.61 68.85 -28.12
C SER A 675 -25.40 68.03 -27.10
N LEU A 676 -25.88 68.72 -26.07
CA LEU A 676 -26.71 68.14 -25.01
C LEU A 676 -28.08 67.69 -25.56
N GLU A 677 -28.52 68.27 -26.67
CA GLU A 677 -29.82 67.98 -27.31
C GLU A 677 -29.77 66.80 -28.29
N LEU A 678 -28.57 66.37 -28.71
CA LEU A 678 -28.41 65.32 -29.69
C LEU A 678 -28.52 63.93 -29.06
N TYR A 679 -29.21 63.04 -29.77
CA TYR A 679 -29.39 61.66 -29.35
C TYR A 679 -28.22 60.79 -29.80
N SER A 680 -27.82 59.85 -28.94
CA SER A 680 -26.81 58.84 -29.27
C SER A 680 -27.41 57.44 -29.16
N GLY A 681 -26.98 56.54 -30.04
CA GLY A 681 -27.39 55.15 -30.07
C GLY A 681 -26.47 54.24 -29.27
N TYR A 682 -27.05 53.33 -28.50
CA TYR A 682 -26.36 52.39 -27.64
C TYR A 682 -26.86 50.97 -27.87
N THR A 683 -25.96 49.99 -27.91
CA THR A 683 -26.32 48.57 -27.86
C THR A 683 -26.76 48.21 -26.45
N LYS A 684 -27.99 47.69 -26.29
CA LYS A 684 -28.49 47.15 -25.01
C LYS A 684 -27.71 45.89 -24.65
N ALA A 685 -27.11 45.81 -23.47
CA ALA A 685 -26.39 44.62 -23.03
C ALA A 685 -27.32 43.49 -22.55
N LEU A 686 -28.51 43.83 -22.05
CA LEU A 686 -29.45 42.89 -21.42
C LEU A 686 -29.91 41.75 -22.37
N PRO A 687 -30.34 42.02 -23.63
CA PRO A 687 -30.74 40.95 -24.55
C PRO A 687 -29.63 39.93 -24.84
N PHE A 688 -28.38 40.35 -24.71
CA PHE A 688 -27.21 39.52 -25.00
C PHE A 688 -26.64 38.82 -23.76
N LYS A 689 -27.27 38.96 -22.58
CA LYS A 689 -26.74 38.41 -21.32
C LYS A 689 -26.40 36.92 -21.42
N ASP A 690 -27.34 36.09 -21.90
CA ASP A 690 -27.15 34.65 -21.97
C ASP A 690 -26.03 34.27 -22.94
N TRP A 691 -25.91 35.02 -24.04
CA TRP A 691 -24.81 34.87 -24.98
C TRP A 691 -23.47 35.26 -24.35
N ILE A 692 -23.42 36.35 -23.58
CA ILE A 692 -22.22 36.76 -22.82
C ILE A 692 -21.84 35.66 -21.82
N GLU A 693 -22.79 35.22 -20.98
CA GLU A 693 -22.56 34.21 -19.93
C GLU A 693 -22.10 32.85 -20.49
N LYS A 694 -22.69 32.40 -21.60
CA LYS A 694 -22.24 31.18 -22.32
C LYS A 694 -20.78 31.30 -22.75
N ASN A 695 -20.37 32.50 -23.14
CA ASN A 695 -19.02 32.84 -23.53
C ASN A 695 -18.18 33.39 -22.37
N LEU A 696 -18.56 33.24 -21.09
CA LEU A 696 -17.67 33.57 -19.95
C LEU A 696 -16.75 32.41 -19.55
N LYS A 697 -17.11 31.18 -19.93
CA LYS A 697 -16.39 29.95 -19.59
C LYS A 697 -14.98 29.89 -20.18
#